data_AF-A0A1J7J4W4-F1
#
_entry.id   AF-A0A1J7J4W4-F1
#
_cell.length_a   1.000
_cell.length_b   1.000
_cell.length_c   1.000
_cell.angle_alpha   90.00
_cell.angle_beta   90.00
_cell.angle_gamma   90.00
#
_symmetry.space_group_name_H-M   'P 1'
#
loop_
_entity.id
_entity.type
_entity.pdbx_description
1 polymer ?
#
loop_
_entity_poly.entity_id
_entity_poly.type
_entity_poly.pdbx_seq_one_letter_code
_entity_poly.pdbx_strand_id
1 'polypeptide(L)'
;MSSRRARPQDPDLIDDDDDDLLNPNPRNPYASASRWRHEESSSFRKAAGEAARDREQRAHSSHGVAREPEARGRVNDLADFLNSSRISDSEVEHERRRRGGSAPNTPRFKPVIAASADIQKAAGNGDARPETALQQQGPPPDGKDIACGPLLNYRRMEGNRWFGSVLVVVKGGGKTQPFEPTLVLRPAGSQHENDAPNAAYTDINANGSGSDKSGVEVKGVCLYSDPRNTFWRFDLAVNVHDVESRWEYTLPGLRFGSKKKPQRNVFNVPAKTESFRIMFHSCNGFSVGTDEDAWSGPALWNDVLRRHAEAPFHVMIGGGDQIYNDSIRVSGPLREWTQIGNPKKRREYPFPERLRQECDDFYLQNYLRWYSTEPFATANGQIPQLNIWDDHDIIDGFGSYVNEFMMCDVFRGIGGTAHKYYMLFQHHLPPPQSTYTSTMVVAAQGEKGQGIDPNQLAEVYVHPAMTESNYIVGVKPGPYVAEHSHNMFAKLGARMAFLGLDARTERTRHQVNYPETYDQIFDRLRQELSSEAKTGEPYKHLILLLGIPIAYPRLTWLENIFASPLIGPVKFLNRRFGLGGGVFNAFDGSVDLLDDLDDHYTARTHKKERNAFVERLQSICAEFSIRITILGGDVHLAALGRFYSNPHLNIPAENDHRYMVNVVSSAIVNKPPPQAIANLLARRNKIHHLNHETDETLLKLFNKDPGDSTKTANHNKVTMPSRNFAVITENSPNNVSAPPRQVDTLQVPPSRNGNASISNGDHSPGTSIRSKASSRVPGKDGHSPLHAGEAGAGTKHKAASPTDHGRGNDGSLDVCIRVEINQHDREGRTEAYGLTIPALDYRPPVPASVHSLAPVHTAA
;
A
#
# COMPACT_ATOMS: atom_id res chain seq x y z
N MET A 1 -38.86 -54.94 32.23
CA MET A 1 -38.82 -55.91 33.35
C MET A 1 -37.35 -56.20 33.67
N SER A 2 -36.98 -56.05 34.96
CA SER A 2 -35.73 -56.40 35.66
C SER A 2 -34.39 -55.83 35.13
N SER A 3 -33.76 -54.82 35.73
CA SER A 3 -33.03 -54.70 37.03
C SER A 3 -31.63 -55.35 37.01
N ARG A 4 -30.56 -54.53 37.09
CA ARG A 4 -29.71 -54.15 38.28
C ARG A 4 -28.47 -55.06 38.43
N ARG A 5 -27.26 -54.47 38.36
CA ARG A 5 -26.25 -54.25 39.47
C ARG A 5 -25.70 -55.57 40.06
N ALA A 6 -24.42 -55.77 40.43
CA ALA A 6 -23.24 -54.96 40.66
C ALA A 6 -21.99 -55.87 40.77
N ARG A 7 -20.79 -55.25 40.83
CA ARG A 7 -19.47 -55.77 41.31
C ARG A 7 -19.55 -56.22 42.81
N PRO A 8 -18.48 -56.55 43.61
CA PRO A 8 -16.99 -56.49 43.47
C PRO A 8 -16.16 -57.57 44.24
N GLN A 9 -14.82 -57.41 44.30
CA GLN A 9 -13.84 -57.58 45.44
C GLN A 9 -12.47 -58.09 44.91
N ASP A 10 -11.37 -57.31 44.85
CA ASP A 10 -10.40 -56.82 45.89
C ASP A 10 -9.37 -57.89 46.36
N PRO A 11 -8.19 -57.54 46.94
CA PRO A 11 -7.44 -56.25 46.99
C PRO A 11 -5.89 -56.40 46.87
N ASP A 12 -5.15 -55.28 46.78
CA ASP A 12 -3.86 -55.04 47.47
C ASP A 12 -3.48 -53.53 47.45
N LEU A 13 -3.63 -52.94 48.65
CA LEU A 13 -3.05 -51.78 49.37
C LEU A 13 -1.64 -51.25 48.90
N ILE A 14 -1.18 -49.98 49.03
CA ILE A 14 -1.34 -48.89 50.02
C ILE A 14 -0.71 -47.54 49.51
N ASP A 15 -1.26 -46.41 49.99
CA ASP A 15 -0.79 -45.01 50.27
C ASP A 15 -0.06 -44.06 49.27
N ASP A 16 -0.78 -42.98 48.95
CA ASP A 16 -0.60 -41.52 49.24
C ASP A 16 0.72 -40.72 49.00
N ASP A 17 0.43 -39.49 48.53
CA ASP A 17 1.09 -38.18 48.69
C ASP A 17 1.97 -37.55 47.58
N ASP A 18 1.80 -36.22 47.55
CA ASP A 18 2.12 -35.17 46.58
C ASP A 18 3.60 -34.87 46.29
N ASP A 19 3.78 -34.08 45.22
CA ASP A 19 4.92 -33.24 44.83
C ASP A 19 6.21 -33.92 44.32
N ASP A 20 6.44 -33.83 42.99
CA ASP A 20 7.64 -33.11 42.53
C ASP A 20 7.58 -32.67 41.04
N LEU A 21 8.00 -31.43 40.85
CA LEU A 21 8.16 -30.71 39.59
C LEU A 21 9.42 -31.17 38.84
N LEU A 22 9.45 -30.85 37.52
CA LEU A 22 10.61 -30.81 36.59
C LEU A 22 10.90 -32.06 35.73
N ASN A 23 10.24 -32.19 34.57
CA ASN A 23 10.94 -32.39 33.27
C ASN A 23 9.98 -32.27 32.04
N PRO A 24 10.21 -31.36 31.07
CA PRO A 24 9.37 -31.26 29.88
C PRO A 24 10.04 -31.91 28.64
N ASN A 25 9.61 -33.11 28.25
CA ASN A 25 9.55 -33.53 26.83
C ASN A 25 8.95 -34.95 26.64
N PRO A 26 7.81 -35.14 25.97
CA PRO A 26 7.48 -36.42 25.35
C PRO A 26 8.12 -36.50 23.96
N ARG A 27 9.10 -37.40 23.79
CA ARG A 27 9.74 -37.73 22.51
C ARG A 27 8.70 -38.30 21.52
N ASN A 28 8.68 -37.75 20.30
CA ASN A 28 7.92 -38.28 19.16
C ASN A 28 8.51 -39.64 18.70
N PRO A 29 7.72 -40.74 18.66
CA PRO A 29 8.18 -42.08 18.30
C PRO A 29 8.47 -42.30 16.80
N TYR A 30 8.35 -41.28 15.95
CA TYR A 30 8.63 -41.35 14.50
C TYR A 30 9.90 -40.61 14.06
N ALA A 31 10.77 -40.20 14.99
CA ALA A 31 12.05 -39.60 14.66
C ALA A 31 13.06 -40.66 14.17
N SER A 32 13.52 -40.51 12.92
CA SER A 32 14.57 -41.32 12.30
C SER A 32 15.93 -41.08 12.98
N ALA A 33 16.72 -42.13 13.19
CA ALA A 33 17.95 -42.12 14.00
C ALA A 33 19.23 -41.59 13.30
N SER A 34 19.16 -41.01 12.10
CA SER A 34 20.32 -40.36 11.44
C SER A 34 19.96 -38.98 10.90
N ARG A 35 20.87 -38.01 11.10
CA ARG A 35 20.62 -36.56 10.86
C ARG A 35 20.83 -36.10 9.41
N TRP A 36 21.10 -37.01 8.47
CA TRP A 36 21.41 -36.69 7.07
C TRP A 36 20.83 -37.72 6.09
N ARG A 37 19.60 -37.50 5.62
CA ARG A 37 18.87 -38.40 4.71
C ARG A 37 19.35 -38.40 3.23
N HIS A 38 20.40 -37.65 2.88
CA HIS A 38 20.84 -37.51 1.49
C HIS A 38 21.96 -38.50 1.09
N GLU A 39 22.69 -39.06 2.05
CA GLU A 39 23.83 -39.97 1.80
C GLU A 39 23.41 -41.40 1.45
N GLU A 40 22.16 -41.79 1.71
CA GLU A 40 21.68 -43.14 1.44
C GLU A 40 21.22 -43.35 -0.02
N SER A 41 21.11 -42.28 -0.82
CA SER A 41 20.68 -42.39 -2.23
C SER A 41 21.71 -43.11 -3.10
N SER A 42 21.24 -44.03 -3.95
CA SER A 42 22.07 -44.78 -4.90
C SER A 42 22.77 -43.88 -5.93
N SER A 43 22.18 -42.70 -6.22
CA SER A 43 22.75 -41.65 -7.07
C SER A 43 23.99 -40.98 -6.44
N PHE A 44 24.00 -40.77 -5.12
CA PHE A 44 25.13 -40.16 -4.43
C PHE A 44 26.33 -41.11 -4.34
N ARG A 45 26.09 -42.41 -4.09
CA ARG A 45 27.14 -43.44 -4.10
C ARG A 45 27.82 -43.60 -5.47
N LYS A 46 27.11 -43.34 -6.57
CA LYS A 46 27.65 -43.38 -7.92
C LYS A 46 28.57 -42.19 -8.21
N ALA A 47 28.16 -40.97 -7.82
CA ALA A 47 28.95 -39.75 -7.96
C ALA A 47 30.20 -39.74 -7.06
N ALA A 48 30.10 -40.26 -5.83
CA ALA A 48 31.23 -40.39 -4.91
C ALA A 48 32.28 -41.42 -5.39
N GLY A 49 31.84 -42.49 -6.07
CA GLY A 49 32.73 -43.48 -6.67
C GLY A 49 33.49 -42.97 -7.91
N GLU A 50 32.90 -42.06 -8.68
CA GLU A 50 33.55 -41.41 -9.83
C GLU A 50 34.61 -40.38 -9.37
N ALA A 51 34.33 -39.61 -8.31
CA ALA A 51 35.27 -38.65 -7.74
C ALA A 51 36.52 -39.30 -7.08
N ALA A 52 36.40 -40.55 -6.62
CA ALA A 52 37.53 -41.30 -6.07
C ALA A 52 38.48 -41.81 -7.17
N ARG A 53 37.95 -42.15 -8.36
CA ARG A 53 38.75 -42.62 -9.51
C ARG A 53 39.53 -41.49 -10.19
N ASP A 54 39.00 -40.26 -10.18
CA ASP A 54 39.70 -39.07 -10.71
C ASP A 54 40.85 -38.58 -9.81
N ARG A 55 40.83 -38.90 -8.51
CA ARG A 55 41.93 -38.59 -7.59
C ARG A 55 43.14 -39.50 -7.74
N GLU A 56 42.94 -40.74 -8.17
CA GLU A 56 44.03 -41.72 -8.35
C GLU A 56 44.82 -41.49 -9.65
N GLN A 57 44.22 -40.86 -10.66
CA GLN A 57 44.89 -40.53 -11.94
C GLN A 57 45.75 -39.25 -11.91
N ARG A 58 45.67 -38.40 -10.88
CA ARG A 58 46.48 -37.17 -10.76
C ARG A 58 47.75 -37.30 -9.91
N ALA A 59 48.04 -38.49 -9.38
CA ALA A 59 49.23 -38.74 -8.56
C ALA A 59 50.50 -39.09 -9.37
N HIS A 60 50.47 -39.08 -10.71
CA HIS A 60 51.61 -39.41 -11.57
C HIS A 60 51.89 -38.32 -12.62
N SER A 61 52.36 -37.15 -12.18
CA SER A 61 53.18 -36.28 -13.02
C SER A 61 54.02 -35.34 -12.16
N SER A 62 55.33 -35.42 -12.35
CA SER A 62 56.40 -34.80 -11.58
C SER A 62 56.73 -33.36 -12.00
N HIS A 63 57.29 -32.60 -11.03
CA HIS A 63 58.12 -31.37 -11.14
C HIS A 63 57.47 -30.04 -10.69
N GLY A 64 58.04 -29.44 -9.65
CA GLY A 64 57.88 -28.02 -9.32
C GLY A 64 58.03 -27.69 -7.83
N VAL A 65 59.24 -27.37 -7.41
CA VAL A 65 59.73 -27.12 -6.03
C VAL A 65 59.01 -25.96 -5.29
N ALA A 66 58.87 -26.12 -3.97
CA ALA A 66 58.42 -25.11 -3.02
C ALA A 66 59.47 -24.01 -2.75
N ARG A 67 59.04 -22.77 -2.49
CA ARG A 67 59.87 -21.72 -1.86
C ARG A 67 59.12 -21.02 -0.73
N GLU A 68 59.87 -20.79 0.35
CA GLU A 68 59.49 -20.24 1.65
C GLU A 68 59.42 -18.70 1.68
N PRO A 69 58.92 -18.09 2.79
CA PRO A 69 58.37 -16.73 2.81
C PRO A 69 59.39 -15.65 3.18
N GLU A 70 59.29 -14.47 2.57
CA GLU A 70 59.96 -13.25 3.04
C GLU A 70 58.99 -12.09 3.20
N ALA A 71 59.26 -11.29 4.24
CA ALA A 71 58.45 -10.21 4.75
C ALA A 71 58.85 -8.83 4.20
N ARG A 72 57.86 -7.91 4.24
CA ARG A 72 57.93 -6.43 4.17
C ARG A 72 58.06 -5.76 2.79
N GLY A 73 57.10 -4.86 2.52
CA GLY A 73 57.44 -3.52 2.02
C GLY A 73 56.49 -2.86 1.00
N ARG A 74 55.85 -1.77 1.46
CA ARG A 74 55.42 -0.56 0.73
C ARG A 74 54.12 -0.59 -0.10
N VAL A 75 53.11 0.00 0.53
CA VAL A 75 52.01 0.74 -0.10
C VAL A 75 52.64 1.99 -0.75
N ASN A 76 52.77 2.03 -2.08
CA ASN A 76 52.96 3.27 -2.87
C ASN A 76 52.74 3.01 -4.38
N ASP A 77 52.93 1.79 -4.88
CA ASP A 77 52.73 1.49 -6.32
C ASP A 77 51.26 1.51 -6.78
N LEU A 78 50.29 1.38 -5.86
CA LEU A 78 48.86 1.48 -6.20
C LEU A 78 48.36 2.93 -6.27
N ALA A 79 49.04 3.86 -5.57
CA ALA A 79 48.73 5.28 -5.63
C ALA A 79 49.28 5.91 -6.92
N ASP A 80 50.44 5.46 -7.40
CA ASP A 80 51.03 5.95 -8.66
C ASP A 80 50.32 5.39 -9.90
N PHE A 81 49.75 4.18 -9.80
CA PHE A 81 48.89 3.63 -10.85
C PHE A 81 47.57 4.40 -11.02
N LEU A 82 46.91 4.77 -9.90
CA LEU A 82 45.65 5.53 -9.91
C LEU A 82 45.84 7.01 -10.31
N ASN A 83 47.05 7.55 -10.21
CA ASN A 83 47.37 8.94 -10.60
C ASN A 83 47.86 9.08 -12.05
N SER A 84 48.16 7.98 -12.75
CA SER A 84 48.69 8.00 -14.13
C SER A 84 47.67 8.31 -15.25
N SER A 85 46.40 8.55 -14.90
CA SER A 85 45.33 8.87 -15.87
C SER A 85 44.68 10.26 -15.68
N ARG A 86 45.29 11.14 -14.87
CA ARG A 86 44.89 12.54 -14.77
C ARG A 86 45.74 13.40 -15.70
N ILE A 87 45.13 13.88 -16.78
CA ILE A 87 45.67 14.97 -17.59
C ILE A 87 45.73 16.21 -16.69
N SER A 88 46.89 16.86 -16.64
CA SER A 88 47.09 18.03 -15.77
C SER A 88 46.40 19.27 -16.34
N ASP A 89 45.95 20.19 -15.47
CA ASP A 89 45.33 21.45 -15.89
C ASP A 89 46.26 22.30 -16.77
N SER A 90 47.58 22.14 -16.66
CA SER A 90 48.59 22.75 -17.54
C SER A 90 48.58 22.21 -18.97
N GLU A 91 48.19 20.96 -19.20
CA GLU A 91 48.10 20.36 -20.54
C GLU A 91 46.82 20.80 -21.26
N VAL A 92 45.71 20.98 -20.52
CA VAL A 92 44.45 21.52 -21.04
C VAL A 92 44.60 22.99 -21.47
N GLU A 93 45.39 23.77 -20.72
CA GLU A 93 45.71 25.16 -21.06
C GLU A 93 46.60 25.26 -22.31
N HIS A 94 47.49 24.29 -22.52
CA HIS A 94 48.41 24.23 -23.67
C HIS A 94 47.70 23.78 -24.96
N GLU A 95 46.67 22.94 -24.88
CA GLU A 95 45.81 22.56 -26.01
C GLU A 95 44.82 23.67 -26.41
N ARG A 96 44.31 24.43 -25.44
CA ARG A 96 43.45 25.60 -25.69
C ARG A 96 44.15 26.71 -26.49
N ARG A 97 45.47 26.86 -26.34
CA ARG A 97 46.26 27.82 -27.14
C ARG A 97 46.61 27.32 -28.54
N ARG A 98 46.46 26.02 -28.82
CA ARG A 98 46.79 25.41 -30.12
C ARG A 98 45.62 25.36 -31.12
N ARG A 99 44.37 25.50 -30.66
CA ARG A 99 43.18 25.48 -31.53
C ARG A 99 42.46 26.82 -31.49
N GLY A 100 42.88 27.74 -32.34
CA GLY A 100 42.11 28.96 -32.62
C GLY A 100 40.89 28.63 -33.47
N GLY A 101 39.68 28.89 -32.96
CA GLY A 101 38.42 28.81 -33.74
C GLY A 101 37.24 28.18 -32.99
N SER A 102 36.04 28.69 -33.26
CA SER A 102 34.85 28.74 -32.40
C SER A 102 33.92 27.51 -32.38
N ALA A 103 33.16 27.40 -31.26
CA ALA A 103 31.86 26.70 -31.00
C ALA A 103 31.87 25.27 -30.39
N PRO A 104 30.79 24.79 -29.71
CA PRO A 104 29.61 25.46 -29.11
C PRO A 104 29.48 25.26 -27.57
N ASN A 105 28.49 25.94 -26.99
CA ASN A 105 28.29 26.17 -25.55
C ASN A 105 27.73 24.93 -24.82
N THR A 106 28.55 24.22 -24.04
CA THR A 106 28.10 23.22 -23.06
C THR A 106 27.97 23.88 -21.68
N PRO A 107 26.76 23.95 -21.08
CA PRO A 107 26.61 24.50 -19.74
C PRO A 107 27.25 23.56 -18.71
N ARG A 108 28.26 24.06 -17.99
CA ARG A 108 28.79 23.43 -16.79
C ARG A 108 27.72 23.46 -15.70
N PHE A 109 27.02 22.36 -15.48
CA PHE A 109 26.20 22.18 -14.28
C PHE A 109 27.07 21.59 -13.16
N LYS A 110 27.26 22.37 -12.09
CA LYS A 110 27.60 21.84 -10.77
C LYS A 110 26.28 21.43 -10.10
N PRO A 111 26.11 20.18 -9.66
CA PRO A 111 24.98 19.84 -8.80
C PRO A 111 25.12 20.59 -7.47
N VAL A 112 23.99 21.09 -6.96
CA VAL A 112 23.91 21.74 -5.64
C VAL A 112 24.04 20.65 -4.57
N ILE A 113 25.28 20.23 -4.31
CA ILE A 113 25.67 19.42 -3.15
C ILE A 113 26.62 20.30 -2.34
N ALA A 114 26.03 21.28 -1.64
CA ALA A 114 26.71 22.10 -0.65
C ALA A 114 25.86 22.05 0.63
N ALA A 115 25.82 20.87 1.24
CA ALA A 115 25.32 20.65 2.60
C ALA A 115 25.94 19.38 3.21
N SER A 116 26.37 18.42 2.38
CA SER A 116 26.92 17.14 2.81
C SER A 116 28.43 17.17 3.10
N ALA A 117 29.16 18.18 2.61
CA ALA A 117 30.62 18.25 2.73
C ALA A 117 31.11 18.78 4.09
N ASP A 118 30.25 19.49 4.83
CA ASP A 118 30.62 20.08 6.13
C ASP A 118 30.45 19.08 7.30
N ILE A 119 29.76 17.96 7.09
CA ILE A 119 29.51 16.94 8.12
C ILE A 119 30.72 16.04 8.36
N GLN A 120 31.61 15.87 7.37
CA GLN A 120 32.76 14.97 7.47
C GLN A 120 33.96 15.52 8.26
N LYS A 121 33.94 16.78 8.72
CA LYS A 121 35.05 17.38 9.49
C LYS A 121 34.90 17.32 11.01
N ALA A 122 33.79 16.83 11.56
CA ALA A 122 33.50 16.90 13.00
C ALA A 122 33.65 15.57 13.77
N ALA A 123 34.11 14.49 13.13
CA ALA A 123 34.27 13.19 13.81
C ALA A 123 35.68 13.05 14.43
N GLY A 124 35.83 13.50 15.69
CA GLY A 124 37.03 13.30 16.49
C GLY A 124 36.75 13.23 17.99
N ASN A 125 36.69 12.00 18.51
CA ASN A 125 36.81 11.55 19.91
C ASN A 125 35.78 11.97 20.99
N GLY A 126 35.28 10.96 21.72
CA GLY A 126 34.94 11.03 23.14
C GLY A 126 33.45 10.83 23.48
N ASP A 127 33.18 10.00 24.50
CA ASP A 127 31.87 9.72 25.11
C ASP A 127 31.19 10.97 25.69
N ALA A 128 30.68 11.82 24.81
CA ALA A 128 29.78 12.92 25.13
C ALA A 128 28.65 12.92 24.10
N ARG A 129 27.43 13.29 24.54
CA ARG A 129 26.26 13.48 23.68
C ARG A 129 26.68 14.21 22.40
N PRO A 130 26.34 13.73 21.19
CA PRO A 130 26.53 14.54 20.00
C PRO A 130 25.71 15.82 20.21
N GLU A 131 26.37 16.99 20.21
CA GLU A 131 25.71 18.29 20.07
C GLU A 131 25.13 18.44 18.65
N THR A 132 24.31 17.51 18.19
CA THR A 132 23.65 17.56 16.89
C THR A 132 22.35 18.39 16.92
N ALA A 133 22.03 19.01 18.06
CA ALA A 133 21.05 20.08 18.13
C ALA A 133 21.71 21.40 18.55
N LEU A 134 21.77 22.34 17.59
CA LEU A 134 21.85 23.80 17.77
C LEU A 134 23.24 24.46 17.88
N GLN A 135 24.01 24.45 16.78
CA GLN A 135 24.59 25.71 16.29
C GLN A 135 23.74 26.25 15.14
N GLN A 136 22.48 26.59 15.42
CA GLN A 136 21.82 27.60 14.60
C GLN A 136 22.35 28.94 15.08
N GLN A 137 23.13 29.63 14.24
CA GLN A 137 23.46 31.04 14.47
C GLN A 137 22.16 31.85 14.33
N GLY A 138 21.40 31.97 15.42
CA GLY A 138 20.14 32.68 15.45
C GLY A 138 19.35 32.42 16.74
N PRO A 139 18.35 33.26 17.06
CA PRO A 139 17.44 32.99 18.18
C PRO A 139 16.67 31.67 17.96
N PRO A 140 16.24 30.99 19.04
CA PRO A 140 15.38 29.81 18.92
C PRO A 140 14.15 30.08 18.04
N PRO A 141 13.69 29.13 17.22
CA PRO A 141 12.49 29.32 16.40
C PRO A 141 11.28 29.67 17.26
N ASP A 142 10.46 30.62 16.81
CA ASP A 142 9.27 31.11 17.52
C ASP A 142 8.06 30.16 17.42
N GLY A 143 8.22 28.97 16.83
CA GLY A 143 7.16 27.98 16.63
C GLY A 143 6.14 28.30 15.54
N LYS A 144 6.36 29.33 14.71
CA LYS A 144 5.36 29.79 13.73
C LYS A 144 5.68 29.44 12.28
N ASP A 145 6.90 29.04 11.96
CA ASP A 145 7.27 28.63 10.60
C ASP A 145 6.87 27.19 10.32
N ILE A 146 6.02 26.99 9.32
CA ILE A 146 5.59 25.65 8.86
C ILE A 146 6.77 24.97 8.16
N ALA A 147 7.20 23.85 8.72
CA ALA A 147 8.16 22.92 8.11
C ALA A 147 7.47 21.97 7.12
N CYS A 148 6.26 21.49 7.43
CA CYS A 148 5.47 20.62 6.57
C CYS A 148 3.97 20.76 6.81
N GLY A 149 3.16 20.44 5.80
CA GLY A 149 1.71 20.53 5.82
C GLY A 149 1.16 21.85 5.25
N PRO A 150 -0.16 22.11 5.42
CA PRO A 150 -1.12 21.24 6.10
C PRO A 150 -1.36 19.90 5.39
N LEU A 151 -1.59 18.83 6.17
CA LEU A 151 -2.01 17.51 5.67
C LEU A 151 -3.41 17.23 6.22
N LEU A 152 -4.37 16.89 5.37
CA LEU A 152 -5.76 16.65 5.71
C LEU A 152 -6.04 15.15 5.76
N ASN A 153 -6.62 14.66 6.86
CA ASN A 153 -6.94 13.27 7.06
C ASN A 153 -8.45 13.09 7.28
N TYR A 154 -9.04 12.06 6.64
CA TYR A 154 -10.38 11.62 6.96
C TYR A 154 -10.32 10.55 8.04
N ARG A 155 -11.26 10.57 8.99
CA ARG A 155 -11.26 9.62 10.11
C ARG A 155 -12.50 8.75 10.12
N ARG A 156 -13.68 9.38 10.18
CA ARG A 156 -14.97 8.68 10.26
C ARG A 156 -16.16 9.60 10.01
N MET A 157 -17.32 8.99 9.84
CA MET A 157 -18.62 9.64 9.93
C MET A 157 -19.43 8.95 11.02
N GLU A 158 -20.10 9.74 11.87
CA GLU A 158 -21.00 9.24 12.92
C GLU A 158 -22.28 10.07 12.87
N GLY A 159 -23.41 9.41 12.59
CA GLY A 159 -24.67 10.11 12.30
C GLY A 159 -24.50 11.11 11.14
N ASN A 160 -24.93 12.35 11.35
CA ASN A 160 -24.82 13.44 10.36
C ASN A 160 -23.54 14.27 10.50
N ARG A 161 -22.47 13.72 11.10
CA ARG A 161 -21.20 14.44 11.29
C ARG A 161 -20.06 13.75 10.56
N TRP A 162 -19.24 14.56 9.89
CA TRP A 162 -17.98 14.17 9.29
C TRP A 162 -16.83 14.58 10.21
N PHE A 163 -15.92 13.64 10.48
CA PHE A 163 -14.74 13.86 11.32
C PHE A 163 -13.46 13.67 10.51
N GLY A 164 -12.55 14.61 10.67
CA GLY A 164 -11.22 14.58 10.09
C GLY A 164 -10.22 15.29 10.97
N SER A 165 -8.99 15.46 10.47
CA SER A 165 -7.99 16.26 11.14
C SER A 165 -7.03 16.90 10.16
N VAL A 166 -6.43 18.03 10.56
CA VAL A 166 -5.33 18.66 9.83
C VAL A 166 -4.05 18.54 10.66
N LEU A 167 -2.97 18.07 10.06
CA LEU A 167 -1.63 18.07 10.67
C LEU A 167 -0.79 19.20 10.09
N VAL A 168 -0.09 19.92 10.97
CA VAL A 168 0.93 20.90 10.61
C VAL A 168 2.18 20.64 11.44
N VAL A 169 3.34 20.64 10.79
CA VAL A 169 4.63 20.54 11.47
C VAL A 169 5.29 21.91 11.44
N VAL A 170 5.63 22.45 12.60
CA VAL A 170 6.33 23.75 12.74
C VAL A 170 7.77 23.53 13.19
N LYS A 171 8.65 24.51 12.92
CA LYS A 171 10.05 24.50 13.36
C LYS A 171 10.18 24.89 14.83
N GLY A 172 11.12 24.26 15.54
CA GLY A 172 11.33 24.43 16.97
C GLY A 172 10.34 23.61 17.80
N GLY A 173 10.51 23.64 19.12
CA GLY A 173 9.70 22.88 20.05
C GLY A 173 10.48 22.47 21.29
N GLY A 174 10.28 21.23 21.70
CA GLY A 174 10.77 20.64 22.95
C GLY A 174 9.64 20.29 23.91
N LYS A 175 9.99 20.05 25.17
CA LYS A 175 9.04 19.75 26.26
C LYS A 175 7.91 20.76 26.41
N THR A 176 8.23 22.02 26.18
CA THR A 176 7.29 23.15 26.21
C THR A 176 7.21 23.76 24.82
N GLN A 177 6.01 24.07 24.37
CA GLN A 177 5.80 24.60 23.03
C GLN A 177 5.79 26.13 23.09
N PRO A 178 6.57 26.83 22.25
CA PRO A 178 6.70 28.30 22.31
C PRO A 178 5.45 29.03 21.79
N PHE A 179 4.62 28.34 21.00
CA PHE A 179 3.42 28.87 20.39
C PHE A 179 2.40 27.75 20.21
N GLU A 180 1.16 28.02 20.61
CA GLU A 180 0.00 27.15 20.36
C GLU A 180 -0.78 27.70 19.16
N PRO A 181 -0.78 27.03 17.99
CA PRO A 181 -1.49 27.50 16.82
C PRO A 181 -2.99 27.22 16.90
N THR A 182 -3.75 27.98 16.12
CA THR A 182 -5.17 27.74 15.87
C THR A 182 -5.44 27.59 14.38
N LEU A 183 -6.51 26.89 14.05
CA LEU A 183 -7.06 26.75 12.71
C LEU A 183 -8.44 27.40 12.69
N VAL A 184 -8.77 28.14 11.63
CA VAL A 184 -10.11 28.69 11.44
C VAL A 184 -10.81 27.90 10.34
N LEU A 185 -11.94 27.28 10.67
CA LEU A 185 -12.77 26.43 9.80
C LEU A 185 -14.11 27.11 9.50
N ARG A 186 -14.55 27.11 8.24
CA ARG A 186 -15.86 27.65 7.84
C ARG A 186 -16.40 27.04 6.54
N PRO A 187 -17.70 27.15 6.24
CA PRO A 187 -18.23 26.86 4.92
C PRO A 187 -17.56 27.75 3.85
N ALA A 188 -17.16 27.15 2.73
CA ALA A 188 -16.57 27.84 1.60
C ALA A 188 -17.69 28.44 0.73
N GLY A 189 -17.60 29.74 0.40
CA GLY A 189 -18.61 30.45 -0.40
C GLY A 189 -19.35 31.60 0.30
N SER A 190 -19.01 31.93 1.54
CA SER A 190 -19.56 33.11 2.27
C SER A 190 -18.96 34.47 1.82
N GLN A 191 -18.23 34.51 0.71
CA GLN A 191 -17.77 35.74 0.06
C GLN A 191 -17.85 35.61 -1.47
N HIS A 192 -18.99 35.95 -2.06
CA HIS A 192 -19.17 36.54 -3.40
C HIS A 192 -20.60 37.10 -3.42
N GLU A 193 -20.75 38.43 -3.53
CA GLU A 193 -21.13 39.15 -4.75
C GLU A 193 -22.60 38.93 -5.17
N ASN A 194 -23.27 40.06 -5.39
CA ASN A 194 -24.69 40.19 -5.70
C ASN A 194 -25.17 39.18 -6.76
N ASP A 195 -25.99 38.22 -6.34
CA ASP A 195 -27.21 37.78 -7.03
C ASP A 195 -28.05 36.89 -6.06
N ALA A 196 -29.31 37.28 -5.86
CA ALA A 196 -30.23 36.81 -4.80
C ALA A 196 -31.04 35.54 -5.20
N PRO A 197 -31.99 35.01 -4.38
CA PRO A 197 -32.08 34.85 -2.93
C PRO A 197 -32.45 33.40 -2.46
N ASN A 198 -32.31 33.18 -1.14
CA ASN A 198 -32.99 32.17 -0.31
C ASN A 198 -32.57 30.68 -0.36
N ALA A 199 -31.63 30.34 0.52
CA ALA A 199 -31.87 29.30 1.53
C ALA A 199 -31.21 29.75 2.83
N ALA A 200 -32.02 30.06 3.84
CA ALA A 200 -31.56 30.45 5.16
C ALA A 200 -30.82 29.27 5.81
N TYR A 201 -29.49 29.37 5.89
CA TYR A 201 -28.71 28.58 6.84
C TYR A 201 -28.88 29.26 8.20
N THR A 202 -29.74 28.70 9.04
CA THR A 202 -29.77 29.00 10.48
C THR A 202 -29.09 27.85 11.22
N ASP A 203 -27.87 28.11 11.69
CA ASP A 203 -27.30 27.90 13.04
C ASP A 203 -28.04 27.00 14.06
N ILE A 204 -27.46 26.42 15.10
CA ILE A 204 -26.12 26.14 15.65
C ILE A 204 -26.39 25.09 16.74
N ASN A 205 -25.47 24.16 16.99
CA ASN A 205 -25.35 23.52 18.32
C ASN A 205 -23.87 23.53 18.74
N ALA A 206 -23.41 24.71 19.13
CA ALA A 206 -22.21 24.96 19.91
C ALA A 206 -22.53 26.18 20.78
N ASN A 207 -22.50 26.02 22.10
CA ASN A 207 -22.63 27.12 23.04
C ASN A 207 -21.56 28.19 22.74
N GLY A 208 -21.97 29.33 22.19
CA GLY A 208 -21.08 30.46 21.92
C GLY A 208 -21.76 31.49 21.03
N SER A 209 -22.17 32.60 21.62
CA SER A 209 -22.79 33.74 20.95
C SER A 209 -21.88 34.41 19.91
N GLY A 210 -22.39 34.57 18.68
CA GLY A 210 -22.09 35.73 17.83
C GLY A 210 -21.10 35.53 16.66
N SER A 211 -21.58 35.91 15.46
CA SER A 211 -20.85 36.22 14.22
C SER A 211 -20.54 35.05 13.25
N ASP A 212 -21.56 34.70 12.48
CA ASP A 212 -21.55 33.70 11.39
C ASP A 212 -20.75 34.15 10.13
N LYS A 213 -19.68 34.93 10.32
CA LYS A 213 -18.74 35.37 9.27
C LYS A 213 -17.27 35.10 9.61
N SER A 214 -16.91 34.81 10.86
CA SER A 214 -15.51 34.65 11.30
C SER A 214 -14.99 33.22 11.24
N GLY A 215 -15.86 32.21 11.07
CA GLY A 215 -15.50 30.79 11.17
C GLY A 215 -15.28 30.33 12.61
N VAL A 216 -15.16 29.01 12.79
CA VAL A 216 -14.88 28.37 14.09
C VAL A 216 -13.39 28.23 14.29
N GLU A 217 -12.88 28.72 15.41
CA GLU A 217 -11.51 28.50 15.83
C GLU A 217 -11.35 27.10 16.45
N VAL A 218 -10.41 26.33 15.92
CA VAL A 218 -10.03 24.99 16.36
C VAL A 218 -8.62 25.09 16.94
N LYS A 219 -8.48 24.73 18.23
CA LYS A 219 -7.17 24.71 18.89
C LYS A 219 -6.31 23.55 18.41
N GLY A 220 -5.01 23.78 18.27
CA GLY A 220 -4.05 22.72 18.00
C GLY A 220 -3.85 21.81 19.21
N VAL A 221 -3.78 20.50 18.96
CA VAL A 221 -3.32 19.47 19.90
C VAL A 221 -1.90 19.10 19.51
N CYS A 222 -0.94 19.30 20.41
CA CYS A 222 0.44 18.88 20.18
C CYS A 222 0.48 17.34 20.28
N LEU A 223 0.88 16.65 19.22
CA LEU A 223 1.06 15.18 19.23
C LEU A 223 2.47 14.78 19.69
N TYR A 224 3.45 15.54 19.22
CA TYR A 224 4.88 15.30 19.46
C TYR A 224 5.64 16.62 19.30
N SER A 225 6.62 16.87 20.17
CA SER A 225 7.46 18.05 20.09
C SER A 225 8.87 17.76 20.59
N ASP A 226 9.87 18.08 19.79
CA ASP A 226 11.28 18.04 20.14
C ASP A 226 11.96 19.37 19.75
N PRO A 227 13.25 19.59 20.08
CA PRO A 227 13.92 20.85 19.78
C PRO A 227 13.95 21.24 18.28
N ARG A 228 13.78 20.28 17.37
CA ARG A 228 13.77 20.47 15.91
C ARG A 228 12.38 20.88 15.43
N ASN A 229 11.33 20.17 15.87
CA ASN A 229 9.97 20.32 15.34
C ASN A 229 8.84 20.02 16.35
N THR A 230 7.70 20.70 16.16
CA THR A 230 6.43 20.41 16.85
C THR A 230 5.35 20.00 15.84
N PHE A 231 4.62 18.93 16.17
CA PHE A 231 3.54 18.35 15.38
C PHE A 231 2.19 18.73 15.99
N TRP A 232 1.45 19.57 15.29
CA TRP A 232 0.13 20.04 15.69
C TRP A 232 -0.96 19.39 14.88
N ARG A 233 -1.95 18.83 15.57
CA ARG A 233 -3.17 18.30 14.99
C ARG A 233 -4.35 19.22 15.31
N PHE A 234 -5.19 19.48 14.32
CA PHE A 234 -6.46 20.19 14.50
C PHE A 234 -7.60 19.23 14.19
N ASP A 235 -8.47 18.97 15.17
CA ASP A 235 -9.61 18.08 14.98
C ASP A 235 -10.77 18.81 14.29
N LEU A 236 -11.19 18.30 13.13
CA LEU A 236 -12.29 18.84 12.36
C LEU A 236 -13.56 18.03 12.61
N ALA A 237 -14.68 18.72 12.82
CA ALA A 237 -15.99 18.09 12.91
C ALA A 237 -17.03 18.99 12.25
N VAL A 238 -17.55 18.58 11.09
CA VAL A 238 -18.51 19.36 10.30
C VAL A 238 -19.81 18.59 10.08
N ASN A 239 -20.89 19.32 9.86
CA ASN A 239 -22.18 18.71 9.56
C ASN A 239 -22.22 18.23 8.10
N VAL A 240 -22.79 17.06 7.90
CA VAL A 240 -23.11 16.52 6.58
C VAL A 240 -24.49 17.06 6.20
N HIS A 241 -24.58 17.71 5.04
CA HIS A 241 -25.80 18.35 4.56
C HIS A 241 -26.53 17.49 3.52
N ASP A 242 -27.76 17.86 3.15
CA ASP A 242 -28.53 17.14 2.12
C ASP A 242 -28.00 17.40 0.70
N VAL A 243 -27.07 18.34 0.57
CA VAL A 243 -26.29 18.62 -0.64
C VAL A 243 -24.80 18.51 -0.32
N GLU A 244 -23.99 18.24 -1.34
CA GLU A 244 -22.53 18.28 -1.20
C GLU A 244 -22.12 19.67 -0.72
N SER A 245 -21.26 19.71 0.29
CA SER A 245 -20.85 20.94 0.94
C SER A 245 -19.33 21.12 0.84
N ARG A 246 -18.92 22.39 0.74
CA ARG A 246 -17.53 22.78 0.61
C ARG A 246 -17.11 23.51 1.88
N TRP A 247 -15.98 23.09 2.45
CA TRP A 247 -15.45 23.63 3.70
C TRP A 247 -14.04 24.12 3.48
N GLU A 248 -13.70 25.23 4.10
CA GLU A 248 -12.38 25.83 3.97
C GLU A 248 -11.75 26.06 5.34
N TYR A 249 -10.42 26.01 5.36
CA TYR A 249 -9.66 26.31 6.55
C TYR A 249 -8.43 27.17 6.26
N THR A 250 -8.03 27.93 7.29
CA THR A 250 -6.82 28.75 7.30
C THR A 250 -6.08 28.56 8.62
N LEU A 251 -4.79 28.86 8.62
CA LEU A 251 -3.89 28.71 9.77
C LEU A 251 -3.35 30.09 10.18
N PRO A 252 -4.17 30.94 10.84
CA PRO A 252 -3.73 32.26 11.25
C PRO A 252 -2.52 32.18 12.19
N GLY A 253 -1.59 33.11 12.05
CA GLY A 253 -0.38 33.17 12.90
C GLY A 253 0.75 32.21 12.48
N LEU A 254 0.49 31.25 11.59
CA LEU A 254 1.53 30.41 11.00
C LEU A 254 2.04 30.99 9.67
N ARG A 255 3.32 30.74 9.38
CA ARG A 255 4.03 31.24 8.19
C ARG A 255 4.38 30.08 7.26
N PHE A 256 3.89 30.16 6.03
CA PHE A 256 4.18 29.18 4.99
C PHE A 256 5.56 29.43 4.38
N GLY A 257 6.40 28.39 4.33
CA GLY A 257 7.75 28.49 3.74
C GLY A 257 7.77 28.76 2.22
N SER A 258 6.66 28.52 1.52
CA SER A 258 6.53 28.77 0.08
C SER A 258 5.34 29.69 -0.20
N LYS A 259 5.57 30.74 -1.00
CA LYS A 259 4.50 31.63 -1.49
C LYS A 259 3.52 30.92 -2.45
N LYS A 260 3.90 29.75 -2.98
CA LYS A 260 3.04 28.96 -3.88
C LYS A 260 2.00 28.14 -3.11
N LYS A 261 2.20 27.89 -1.81
CA LYS A 261 1.25 27.11 -1.02
C LYS A 261 -0.03 27.93 -0.78
N PRO A 262 -1.21 27.31 -0.93
CA PRO A 262 -2.47 27.99 -0.68
C PRO A 262 -2.59 28.38 0.80
N GLN A 263 -2.84 29.67 1.06
CA GLN A 263 -3.10 30.18 2.41
C GLN A 263 -4.47 29.74 2.94
N ARG A 264 -5.39 29.45 2.01
CA ARG A 264 -6.73 28.94 2.25
C ARG A 264 -6.86 27.60 1.55
N ASN A 265 -7.08 26.55 2.32
CA ASN A 265 -7.33 25.22 1.80
C ASN A 265 -8.81 24.91 1.83
N VAL A 266 -9.26 24.08 0.90
CA VAL A 266 -10.67 23.77 0.72
C VAL A 266 -10.82 22.27 0.49
N PHE A 267 -11.82 21.67 1.13
CA PHE A 267 -12.17 20.26 0.98
C PHE A 267 -13.69 20.10 0.85
N ASN A 268 -14.11 18.94 0.34
CA ASN A 268 -15.50 18.64 0.06
C ASN A 268 -16.02 17.51 0.95
N VAL A 269 -17.25 17.67 1.43
CA VAL A 269 -17.99 16.67 2.21
C VAL A 269 -19.23 16.28 1.40
N PRO A 270 -19.48 14.98 1.14
CA PRO A 270 -20.62 14.56 0.33
C PRO A 270 -21.95 14.92 0.97
N ALA A 271 -23.02 14.88 0.18
CA ALA A 271 -24.38 14.90 0.71
C ALA A 271 -24.66 13.64 1.55
N LYS A 272 -25.61 13.73 2.49
CA LYS A 272 -26.02 12.60 3.34
C LYS A 272 -26.41 11.34 2.54
N THR A 273 -27.04 11.55 1.38
CA THR A 273 -27.56 10.46 0.54
C THR A 273 -26.54 9.96 -0.49
N GLU A 274 -25.34 10.52 -0.52
CA GLU A 274 -24.31 10.22 -1.52
C GLU A 274 -23.12 9.47 -0.92
N SER A 275 -22.50 8.60 -1.72
CA SER A 275 -21.26 7.93 -1.36
C SER A 275 -20.04 8.76 -1.77
N PHE A 276 -18.87 8.41 -1.23
CA PHE A 276 -17.65 9.16 -1.52
C PHE A 276 -17.21 8.99 -2.99
N ARG A 277 -16.58 10.04 -3.54
CA ARG A 277 -15.79 9.97 -4.76
C ARG A 277 -14.35 9.74 -4.34
N ILE A 278 -13.78 8.62 -4.75
CA ILE A 278 -12.52 8.11 -4.22
C ILE A 278 -11.43 8.28 -5.29
N MET A 279 -10.29 8.80 -4.88
CA MET A 279 -9.03 8.66 -5.60
C MET A 279 -8.18 7.62 -4.88
N PHE A 280 -7.53 6.70 -5.61
CA PHE A 280 -6.63 5.69 -5.04
C PHE A 280 -5.25 5.76 -5.68
N HIS A 281 -4.21 5.64 -4.86
CA HIS A 281 -2.82 5.60 -5.30
C HIS A 281 -1.93 4.75 -4.37
N SER A 282 -0.77 4.33 -4.88
CA SER A 282 0.33 3.73 -4.10
C SER A 282 1.68 4.08 -4.73
N CYS A 283 2.78 3.75 -4.05
CA CYS A 283 4.14 3.91 -4.57
C CYS A 283 4.43 5.36 -4.99
N ASN A 284 4.17 6.25 -4.04
CA ASN A 284 4.32 7.69 -4.14
C ASN A 284 5.74 8.09 -3.73
N GLY A 285 6.76 7.59 -4.43
CA GLY A 285 8.15 7.99 -4.27
C GLY A 285 9.03 7.32 -5.32
N PHE A 286 10.34 7.57 -5.26
CA PHE A 286 11.30 7.00 -6.19
C PHE A 286 12.22 6.02 -5.49
N SER A 287 12.39 4.83 -6.09
CA SER A 287 13.41 3.87 -5.66
C SER A 287 14.82 4.44 -5.81
N VAL A 288 15.74 3.98 -4.97
CA VAL A 288 17.14 4.43 -4.97
C VAL A 288 17.78 4.32 -6.36
N GLY A 289 18.47 5.39 -6.76
CA GLY A 289 19.18 5.46 -8.05
C GLY A 289 18.29 5.77 -9.25
N THR A 290 17.01 6.06 -9.05
CA THR A 290 16.13 6.56 -10.11
C THR A 290 16.48 8.01 -10.45
N ASP A 291 16.62 8.31 -11.73
CA ASP A 291 16.73 9.68 -12.25
C ASP A 291 15.35 10.35 -12.22
N GLU A 292 15.05 11.10 -11.15
CA GLU A 292 13.74 11.75 -10.94
C GLU A 292 13.39 12.73 -12.07
N ASP A 293 14.37 13.38 -12.69
CA ASP A 293 14.17 14.34 -13.79
C ASP A 293 13.73 13.63 -15.07
N ALA A 294 14.21 12.41 -15.32
CA ALA A 294 13.75 11.57 -16.43
C ALA A 294 12.26 11.20 -16.34
N TRP A 295 11.67 11.32 -15.14
CA TRP A 295 10.26 11.07 -14.84
C TRP A 295 9.48 12.34 -14.52
N SER A 296 10.05 13.53 -14.73
CA SER A 296 9.38 14.81 -14.45
C SER A 296 8.90 14.95 -12.99
N GLY A 297 9.57 14.29 -12.04
CA GLY A 297 9.15 14.26 -10.63
C GLY A 297 7.74 13.67 -10.44
N PRO A 298 6.97 14.14 -9.44
CA PRO A 298 5.64 13.62 -9.12
C PRO A 298 4.51 14.20 -10.01
N ALA A 299 4.74 14.25 -11.33
CA ALA A 299 3.89 14.98 -12.29
C ALA A 299 2.41 14.56 -12.32
N LEU A 300 2.07 13.30 -12.04
CA LEU A 300 0.68 12.81 -12.10
C LEU A 300 -0.24 13.49 -11.07
N TRP A 301 0.31 14.03 -9.98
CA TRP A 301 -0.47 14.81 -9.03
C TRP A 301 -1.08 16.07 -9.65
N ASN A 302 -0.51 16.60 -10.75
CA ASN A 302 -1.15 17.67 -11.51
C ASN A 302 -2.46 17.19 -12.14
N ASP A 303 -2.54 15.95 -12.62
CA ASP A 303 -3.79 15.40 -13.15
C ASP A 303 -4.80 15.09 -12.05
N VAL A 304 -4.34 14.62 -10.90
CA VAL A 304 -5.18 14.44 -9.71
C VAL A 304 -5.85 15.76 -9.34
N LEU A 305 -5.09 16.86 -9.25
CA LEU A 305 -5.62 18.19 -8.94
C LEU A 305 -6.58 18.71 -10.01
N ARG A 306 -6.30 18.46 -11.31
CA ARG A 306 -7.25 18.81 -12.39
C ARG A 306 -8.57 18.04 -12.26
N ARG A 307 -8.52 16.73 -12.00
CA ARG A 307 -9.72 15.91 -11.82
C ARG A 307 -10.49 16.32 -10.56
N HIS A 308 -9.79 16.62 -9.47
CA HIS A 308 -10.39 17.15 -8.25
C HIS A 308 -11.10 18.49 -8.48
N ALA A 309 -10.55 19.36 -9.33
CA ALA A 309 -11.20 20.62 -9.68
C ALA A 309 -12.48 20.44 -10.55
N GLU A 310 -12.52 19.40 -11.39
CA GLU A 310 -13.70 19.08 -12.23
C GLU A 310 -14.82 18.36 -11.45
N ALA A 311 -14.44 17.38 -10.63
CA ALA A 311 -15.33 16.59 -9.80
C ALA A 311 -14.61 16.27 -8.47
N PRO A 312 -14.88 17.02 -7.40
CA PRO A 312 -14.11 16.93 -6.16
C PRO A 312 -14.09 15.54 -5.55
N PHE A 313 -12.89 15.00 -5.33
CA PHE A 313 -12.71 13.81 -4.52
C PHE A 313 -13.07 14.10 -3.06
N HIS A 314 -13.79 13.17 -2.44
CA HIS A 314 -14.14 13.22 -1.02
C HIS A 314 -13.04 12.59 -0.15
N VAL A 315 -12.24 11.68 -0.73
CA VAL A 315 -11.11 11.03 -0.08
C VAL A 315 -10.06 10.61 -1.11
N MET A 316 -8.79 10.65 -0.73
CA MET A 316 -7.71 9.94 -1.39
C MET A 316 -7.24 8.78 -0.50
N ILE A 317 -7.08 7.60 -1.09
CA ILE A 317 -6.69 6.39 -0.38
C ILE A 317 -5.26 6.02 -0.79
N GLY A 318 -4.35 5.98 0.18
CA GLY A 318 -2.96 5.59 -0.01
C GLY A 318 -2.74 4.12 0.36
N GLY A 319 -2.43 3.28 -0.63
CA GLY A 319 -2.25 1.84 -0.43
C GLY A 319 -0.83 1.41 -0.12
N GLY A 320 -0.09 2.17 0.70
CA GLY A 320 1.31 1.87 0.99
C GLY A 320 2.31 2.59 0.09
N ASP A 321 3.56 2.62 0.53
CA ASP A 321 4.67 3.34 -0.09
C ASP A 321 4.32 4.82 -0.30
N GLN A 322 3.77 5.48 0.72
CA GLN A 322 3.50 6.92 0.63
C GLN A 322 4.81 7.72 0.52
N ILE A 323 5.92 7.12 0.98
CA ILE A 323 7.28 7.61 0.94
C ILE A 323 8.26 6.44 0.78
N TYR A 324 9.44 6.70 0.21
CA TYR A 324 10.53 5.72 0.07
C TYR A 324 11.68 6.10 1.01
N ASN A 325 11.93 5.28 2.04
CA ASN A 325 12.99 5.50 3.03
C ASN A 325 14.27 4.69 2.75
N ASP A 326 14.32 3.92 1.67
CA ASP A 326 15.40 2.96 1.38
C ASP A 326 16.78 3.58 1.27
N SER A 327 16.87 4.87 0.90
CA SER A 327 18.16 5.56 0.81
C SER A 327 18.90 5.63 2.16
N ILE A 328 18.23 5.31 3.27
CA ILE A 328 18.83 5.13 4.60
C ILE A 328 20.02 4.17 4.58
N ARG A 329 19.98 3.15 3.71
CA ARG A 329 21.04 2.11 3.57
C ARG A 329 22.18 2.49 2.63
N VAL A 330 21.96 3.46 1.74
CA VAL A 330 22.93 3.82 0.68
C VAL A 330 23.63 5.13 0.99
N SER A 331 22.86 6.17 1.24
CA SER A 331 23.35 7.52 1.53
C SER A 331 23.06 7.97 2.97
N GLY A 332 22.29 7.18 3.72
CA GLY A 332 21.94 7.46 5.10
C GLY A 332 22.84 6.76 6.14
N PRO A 333 22.44 6.81 7.41
CA PRO A 333 23.23 6.33 8.54
C PRO A 333 23.51 4.83 8.56
N LEU A 334 22.72 4.02 7.83
CA LEU A 334 22.92 2.57 7.79
C LEU A 334 23.90 2.11 6.71
N ARG A 335 24.58 3.04 6.03
CA ARG A 335 25.57 2.71 4.99
C ARG A 335 26.68 1.80 5.52
N GLU A 336 27.23 2.11 6.69
CA GLU A 336 28.32 1.32 7.29
C GLU A 336 27.86 -0.11 7.59
N TRP A 337 26.70 -0.24 8.24
CA TRP A 337 26.09 -1.54 8.52
C TRP A 337 25.84 -2.36 7.24
N THR A 338 25.33 -1.72 6.20
CA THR A 338 25.05 -2.36 4.90
C THR A 338 26.33 -2.85 4.21
N GLN A 339 27.45 -2.15 4.39
CA GLN A 339 28.75 -2.52 3.82
C GLN A 339 29.43 -3.72 4.53
N ILE A 340 28.92 -4.17 5.69
CA ILE A 340 29.48 -5.31 6.41
C ILE A 340 29.24 -6.59 5.61
N GLY A 341 30.26 -7.11 4.93
CA GLY A 341 30.12 -8.32 4.09
C GLY A 341 29.93 -9.64 4.87
N ASN A 342 30.26 -9.68 6.17
CA ASN A 342 30.10 -10.88 6.99
C ASN A 342 28.67 -10.95 7.58
N PRO A 343 27.85 -11.96 7.25
CA PRO A 343 26.44 -12.01 7.69
C PRO A 343 26.27 -12.06 9.22
N LYS A 344 27.16 -12.76 9.92
CA LYS A 344 27.14 -12.85 11.39
C LYS A 344 27.41 -11.49 12.01
N LYS A 345 28.50 -10.82 11.58
CA LYS A 345 28.85 -9.48 12.07
C LYS A 345 27.76 -8.44 11.77
N ARG A 346 27.13 -8.53 10.59
CA ARG A 346 26.03 -7.63 10.20
C ARG A 346 24.81 -7.82 11.09
N ARG A 347 24.44 -9.08 11.37
CA ARG A 347 23.32 -9.43 12.25
C ARG A 347 23.58 -9.05 13.72
N GLU A 348 24.82 -9.16 14.18
CA GLU A 348 25.20 -8.82 15.57
C GLU A 348 25.57 -7.33 15.74
N TYR A 349 25.38 -6.51 14.71
CA TYR A 349 25.70 -5.09 14.76
C TYR A 349 24.69 -4.36 15.67
N PRO A 350 25.17 -3.61 16.69
CA PRO A 350 24.29 -2.95 17.65
C PRO A 350 23.57 -1.76 17.03
N PHE A 351 22.44 -1.38 17.64
CA PHE A 351 21.69 -0.16 17.31
C PHE A 351 21.71 0.81 18.51
N PRO A 352 22.85 1.47 18.79
CA PRO A 352 22.99 2.35 19.94
C PRO A 352 22.19 3.65 19.76
N GLU A 353 21.95 4.39 20.85
CA GLU A 353 21.19 5.66 20.84
C GLU A 353 21.68 6.65 19.78
N ARG A 354 23.00 6.73 19.54
CA ARG A 354 23.54 7.57 18.46
C ARG A 354 23.00 7.19 17.08
N LEU A 355 23.04 5.91 16.73
CA LEU A 355 22.55 5.44 15.43
C LEU A 355 21.03 5.60 15.33
N ARG A 356 20.31 5.41 16.44
CA ARG A 356 18.88 5.69 16.56
C ARG A 356 18.57 7.15 16.25
N GLN A 357 19.31 8.10 16.82
CA GLN A 357 19.17 9.54 16.53
C GLN A 357 19.43 9.87 15.06
N GLU A 358 20.51 9.33 14.50
CA GLU A 358 20.85 9.56 13.08
C GLU A 358 19.77 9.00 12.15
N CYS A 359 19.18 7.85 12.47
CA CYS A 359 18.03 7.30 11.73
C CYS A 359 16.78 8.18 11.91
N ASP A 360 16.46 8.58 13.13
CA ASP A 360 15.33 9.46 13.45
C ASP A 360 15.39 10.80 12.71
N ASP A 361 16.58 11.43 12.65
CA ASP A 361 16.85 12.61 11.81
C ASP A 361 16.58 12.33 10.32
N PHE A 362 17.07 11.19 9.82
CA PHE A 362 16.90 10.81 8.42
C PHE A 362 15.41 10.67 8.06
N TYR A 363 14.63 9.92 8.84
CA TYR A 363 13.19 9.74 8.58
C TYR A 363 12.45 11.09 8.66
N LEU A 364 12.69 11.89 9.71
CA LEU A 364 12.09 13.22 9.84
C LEU A 364 12.35 14.08 8.60
N GLN A 365 13.61 14.19 8.19
CA GLN A 365 13.99 15.02 7.04
C GLN A 365 13.38 14.52 5.74
N ASN A 366 13.32 13.21 5.53
CA ASN A 366 12.72 12.65 4.32
C ASN A 366 11.21 12.91 4.29
N TYR A 367 10.50 12.73 5.41
CA TYR A 367 9.07 13.06 5.53
C TYR A 367 8.81 14.56 5.29
N LEU A 368 9.57 15.45 5.96
CA LEU A 368 9.44 16.91 5.78
C LEU A 368 9.67 17.32 4.32
N ARG A 369 10.68 16.74 3.65
CA ARG A 369 10.98 16.98 2.23
C ARG A 369 9.81 16.50 1.37
N TRP A 370 9.46 15.22 1.49
CA TRP A 370 8.58 14.55 0.53
C TRP A 370 7.13 15.06 0.61
N TYR A 371 6.58 15.19 1.82
CA TYR A 371 5.22 15.72 2.02
C TYR A 371 5.12 17.25 1.78
N SER A 372 6.24 17.93 1.56
CA SER A 372 6.29 19.32 1.12
C SER A 372 6.52 19.49 -0.39
N THR A 373 6.71 18.39 -1.13
CA THR A 373 6.93 18.42 -2.59
C THR A 373 5.63 18.72 -3.32
N GLU A 374 5.62 19.74 -4.19
CA GLU A 374 4.49 20.00 -5.09
C GLU A 374 4.53 19.07 -6.31
N PRO A 375 3.37 18.61 -6.82
CA PRO A 375 1.99 19.01 -6.46
C PRO A 375 1.36 18.23 -5.30
N PHE A 376 2.05 17.22 -4.76
CA PHE A 376 1.55 16.34 -3.71
C PHE A 376 1.18 17.11 -2.43
N ALA A 377 1.99 18.11 -2.04
CA ALA A 377 1.71 18.96 -0.89
C ALA A 377 0.39 19.72 -1.01
N THR A 378 0.06 20.26 -2.20
CA THR A 378 -1.23 20.91 -2.45
C THR A 378 -2.39 19.92 -2.33
N ALA A 379 -2.25 18.70 -2.88
CA ALA A 379 -3.28 17.68 -2.79
C ALA A 379 -3.56 17.27 -1.32
N ASN A 380 -2.51 17.07 -0.51
CA ASN A 380 -2.64 16.77 0.92
C ASN A 380 -3.40 17.85 1.70
N GLY A 381 -3.32 19.12 1.29
CA GLY A 381 -4.07 20.19 1.95
C GLY A 381 -5.57 20.18 1.62
N GLN A 382 -6.00 19.53 0.54
CA GLN A 382 -7.34 19.69 -0.03
C GLN A 382 -8.15 18.39 -0.09
N ILE A 383 -7.48 17.24 -0.21
CA ILE A 383 -8.12 15.94 -0.32
C ILE A 383 -7.83 15.14 0.96
N PRO A 384 -8.85 14.80 1.76
CA PRO A 384 -8.65 14.01 2.97
C PRO A 384 -8.04 12.64 2.65
N GLN A 385 -7.00 12.23 3.36
CA GLN A 385 -6.34 10.94 3.16
C GLN A 385 -6.96 9.81 4.02
N LEU A 386 -6.74 8.57 3.59
CA LEU A 386 -6.84 7.33 4.37
C LEU A 386 -5.70 6.42 3.90
N ASN A 387 -4.71 6.18 4.76
CA ASN A 387 -3.50 5.47 4.36
C ASN A 387 -3.25 4.22 5.21
N ILE A 388 -2.64 3.23 4.58
CA ILE A 388 -1.87 2.16 5.24
C ILE A 388 -0.43 2.30 4.76
N TRP A 389 0.55 1.90 5.59
CA TRP A 389 1.94 1.79 5.15
C TRP A 389 2.26 0.44 4.48
N ASP A 390 3.34 0.42 3.71
CA ASP A 390 3.97 -0.78 3.16
C ASP A 390 5.48 -0.81 3.52
N ASP A 391 6.27 -1.67 2.90
CA ASP A 391 7.68 -1.84 3.29
C ASP A 391 8.55 -0.62 3.02
N HIS A 392 8.42 0.09 1.90
CA HIS A 392 9.28 1.25 1.62
C HIS A 392 9.03 2.45 2.54
N ASP A 393 7.90 2.48 3.26
CA ASP A 393 7.69 3.41 4.39
C ASP A 393 8.69 3.13 5.54
N ILE A 394 9.22 1.90 5.62
CA ILE A 394 10.25 1.44 6.56
C ILE A 394 11.58 1.28 5.82
N ILE A 395 11.73 0.16 5.12
CA ILE A 395 12.82 -0.22 4.21
C ILE A 395 12.30 -1.37 3.35
N ASP A 396 12.67 -1.38 2.08
CA ASP A 396 12.45 -2.45 1.10
C ASP A 396 12.47 -3.87 1.72
N GLY A 397 11.43 -4.67 1.48
CA GLY A 397 11.30 -6.06 1.93
C GLY A 397 11.06 -6.26 3.44
N PHE A 398 10.76 -5.21 4.21
CA PHE A 398 10.55 -5.34 5.65
C PHE A 398 9.42 -6.33 5.99
N GLY A 399 9.75 -7.33 6.79
CA GLY A 399 8.83 -8.42 7.18
C GLY A 399 9.06 -9.71 6.40
N SER A 400 9.84 -9.70 5.32
CA SER A 400 9.94 -10.83 4.40
C SER A 400 11.32 -11.50 4.40
N TYR A 401 12.30 -10.87 5.03
CA TYR A 401 13.59 -11.49 5.32
C TYR A 401 13.47 -12.64 6.35
N VAL A 402 14.50 -13.47 6.42
CA VAL A 402 14.57 -14.55 7.42
C VAL A 402 14.52 -14.00 8.84
N ASN A 403 13.84 -14.74 9.73
CA ASN A 403 13.53 -14.29 11.08
C ASN A 403 14.77 -13.86 11.87
N GLU A 404 15.88 -14.60 11.77
CA GLU A 404 17.12 -14.27 12.48
C GLU A 404 17.72 -12.93 12.04
N PHE A 405 17.45 -12.50 10.80
CA PHE A 405 17.90 -11.21 10.28
C PHE A 405 16.93 -10.09 10.66
N MET A 406 15.62 -10.33 10.56
CA MET A 406 14.59 -9.38 11.00
C MET A 406 14.66 -9.07 12.50
N MET A 407 15.12 -10.02 13.32
CA MET A 407 15.28 -9.85 14.77
C MET A 407 16.54 -9.08 15.19
N CYS A 408 17.41 -8.67 14.24
CA CYS A 408 18.61 -7.94 14.60
C CYS A 408 18.28 -6.52 15.11
N ASP A 409 19.19 -5.96 15.91
CA ASP A 409 18.99 -4.66 16.56
C ASP A 409 18.69 -3.55 15.55
N VAL A 410 19.32 -3.59 14.37
CA VAL A 410 19.10 -2.60 13.31
C VAL A 410 17.67 -2.67 12.76
N PHE A 411 17.15 -3.85 12.42
CA PHE A 411 15.78 -3.98 11.90
C PHE A 411 14.73 -3.58 12.93
N ARG A 412 14.93 -3.95 14.19
CA ARG A 412 14.05 -3.53 15.30
C ARG A 412 14.10 -2.02 15.52
N GLY A 413 15.30 -1.43 15.45
CA GLY A 413 15.53 0.01 15.55
C GLY A 413 14.83 0.82 14.47
N ILE A 414 15.02 0.44 13.21
CA ILE A 414 14.39 1.15 12.08
C ILE A 414 12.89 0.92 12.02
N GLY A 415 12.40 -0.26 12.38
CA GLY A 415 10.96 -0.55 12.43
C GLY A 415 10.24 0.38 13.40
N GLY A 416 10.77 0.54 14.63
CA GLY A 416 10.22 1.50 15.60
C GLY A 416 10.35 2.96 15.17
N THR A 417 11.47 3.33 14.54
CA THR A 417 11.70 4.70 14.05
C THR A 417 10.74 5.06 12.90
N ALA A 418 10.54 4.16 11.95
CA ALA A 418 9.59 4.35 10.85
C ALA A 418 8.15 4.43 11.37
N HIS A 419 7.78 3.54 12.30
CA HIS A 419 6.44 3.54 12.91
C HIS A 419 6.09 4.88 13.58
N LYS A 420 7.04 5.53 14.26
CA LYS A 420 6.85 6.88 14.82
C LYS A 420 6.37 7.88 13.77
N TYR A 421 7.02 7.92 12.60
CA TYR A 421 6.66 8.89 11.55
C TYR A 421 5.43 8.48 10.75
N TYR A 422 5.17 7.17 10.62
CA TYR A 422 3.91 6.65 10.09
C TYR A 422 2.71 7.13 10.93
N MET A 423 2.77 6.97 12.26
CA MET A 423 1.73 7.45 13.18
C MET A 423 1.53 8.98 13.08
N LEU A 424 2.62 9.75 13.05
CA LEU A 424 2.55 11.20 12.99
C LEU A 424 1.99 11.73 11.66
N PHE A 425 2.59 11.35 10.53
CA PHE A 425 2.28 11.94 9.22
C PHE A 425 1.06 11.34 8.53
N GLN A 426 0.83 10.03 8.70
CA GLN A 426 -0.22 9.34 7.95
C GLN A 426 -1.51 9.15 8.77
N HIS A 427 -1.39 8.91 10.07
CA HIS A 427 -2.55 8.73 10.97
C HIS A 427 -2.91 9.95 11.80
N HIS A 428 -2.00 10.91 11.94
CA HIS A 428 -2.13 12.05 12.86
C HIS A 428 -2.34 11.58 14.32
N LEU A 429 -1.62 10.54 14.73
CA LEU A 429 -1.64 10.00 16.09
C LEU A 429 -0.32 10.27 16.82
N PRO A 430 -0.34 10.36 18.16
CA PRO A 430 0.89 10.40 18.94
C PRO A 430 1.71 9.13 18.71
N PRO A 431 3.05 9.25 18.56
CA PRO A 431 3.91 8.08 18.44
C PRO A 431 4.13 7.41 19.81
N PRO A 432 4.76 6.22 19.84
CA PRO A 432 5.26 5.63 21.08
C PRO A 432 6.21 6.57 21.83
N GLN A 433 6.27 6.46 23.16
CA GLN A 433 7.07 7.36 24.01
C GLN A 433 8.58 7.22 23.77
N SER A 434 9.05 6.05 23.36
CA SER A 434 10.44 5.82 22.99
C SER A 434 10.53 4.75 21.90
N THR A 435 11.64 4.74 21.18
CA THR A 435 11.96 3.76 20.13
C THR A 435 13.11 2.85 20.56
N TYR A 436 13.22 1.69 19.91
CA TYR A 436 14.18 0.64 20.27
C TYR A 436 15.64 1.11 20.22
N THR A 437 16.44 0.68 21.21
CA THR A 437 17.91 0.78 21.18
C THR A 437 18.56 -0.49 21.74
N SER A 438 19.73 -0.87 21.24
CA SER A 438 20.48 -2.01 21.78
C SER A 438 21.12 -1.72 23.15
N THR A 439 21.20 -0.44 23.53
CA THR A 439 21.85 0.02 24.77
C THR A 439 20.93 0.03 25.99
N MET A 440 19.61 -0.03 25.80
CA MET A 440 18.69 -0.25 26.91
C MET A 440 18.83 -1.68 27.42
N VAL A 441 19.36 -1.83 28.63
CA VAL A 441 19.35 -3.11 29.35
C VAL A 441 17.90 -3.45 29.65
N VAL A 442 17.42 -4.58 29.11
CA VAL A 442 16.12 -5.15 29.45
C VAL A 442 16.09 -5.29 30.98
N ALA A 443 15.31 -4.44 31.66
CA ALA A 443 15.00 -4.67 33.05
C ALA A 443 14.38 -6.06 33.11
N ALA A 444 15.00 -6.96 33.86
CA ALA A 444 14.63 -8.37 33.93
C ALA A 444 13.22 -8.56 34.51
N GLN A 445 12.18 -8.32 33.71
CA GLN A 445 10.80 -8.69 33.98
C GLN A 445 10.15 -9.08 32.66
N GLY A 446 9.56 -10.27 32.63
CA GLY A 446 9.19 -11.02 31.44
C GLY A 446 8.25 -10.32 30.45
N GLU A 447 8.38 -10.76 29.20
CA GLU A 447 7.37 -10.74 28.12
C GLU A 447 6.82 -9.39 27.62
N LYS A 448 7.30 -8.21 28.04
CA LYS A 448 6.78 -6.93 27.52
C LYS A 448 7.85 -5.88 27.19
N GLY A 449 8.25 -5.79 25.92
CA GLY A 449 9.00 -4.64 25.35
C GLY A 449 10.35 -4.31 26.02
N GLN A 450 11.05 -3.28 25.52
CA GLN A 450 12.25 -2.74 26.19
C GLN A 450 11.91 -1.76 27.33
N GLY A 451 10.63 -1.42 27.52
CA GLY A 451 10.21 -0.33 28.41
C GLY A 451 10.42 1.05 27.78
N ILE A 452 10.18 2.11 28.56
CA ILE A 452 10.33 3.50 28.13
C ILE A 452 11.76 3.98 28.41
N ASP A 453 12.43 4.56 27.41
CA ASP A 453 13.74 5.20 27.60
C ASP A 453 13.56 6.64 28.12
N PRO A 454 13.90 6.95 29.38
CA PRO A 454 13.79 8.30 29.90
C PRO A 454 14.73 9.31 29.20
N ASN A 455 15.81 8.84 28.57
CA ASN A 455 16.73 9.73 27.85
C ASN A 455 16.08 10.30 26.58
N GLN A 456 15.27 9.49 25.88
CA GLN A 456 14.53 9.94 24.70
C GLN A 456 13.42 10.95 25.05
N LEU A 457 12.98 10.97 26.32
CA LEU A 457 11.97 11.90 26.83
C LEU A 457 12.57 13.17 27.48
N ALA A 458 13.89 13.30 27.55
CA ALA A 458 14.55 14.37 28.29
C ALA A 458 14.22 15.77 27.76
N GLU A 459 14.09 15.95 26.45
CA GLU A 459 13.79 17.23 25.79
C GLU A 459 12.59 17.14 24.86
N VAL A 460 11.78 16.09 25.03
CA VAL A 460 10.68 15.76 24.12
C VAL A 460 9.36 15.77 24.88
N TYR A 461 8.33 16.29 24.23
CA TYR A 461 6.94 16.07 24.61
C TYR A 461 6.32 15.02 23.67
N VAL A 462 5.62 14.05 24.26
CA VAL A 462 4.82 13.06 23.54
C VAL A 462 3.43 13.08 24.16
N HIS A 463 2.40 13.30 23.34
CA HIS A 463 1.02 13.28 23.81
C HIS A 463 0.65 11.86 24.27
N PRO A 464 -0.19 11.69 25.32
CA PRO A 464 -0.74 10.40 25.66
C PRO A 464 -1.41 9.70 24.48
N ALA A 465 -1.38 8.37 24.44
CA ALA A 465 -2.01 7.60 23.38
C ALA A 465 -3.48 8.04 23.16
N MET A 466 -3.84 8.24 21.90
CA MET A 466 -5.20 8.61 21.50
C MET A 466 -5.92 7.38 20.97
N THR A 467 -7.13 7.14 21.45
CA THR A 467 -8.00 6.07 20.95
C THR A 467 -9.07 6.65 20.05
N GLU A 468 -9.28 6.05 18.88
CA GLU A 468 -10.31 6.46 17.95
C GLU A 468 -11.10 5.25 17.45
N SER A 469 -12.42 5.42 17.30
CA SER A 469 -13.34 4.32 16.98
C SER A 469 -13.12 3.71 15.60
N ASN A 470 -12.51 4.44 14.66
CA ASN A 470 -12.21 3.96 13.31
C ASN A 470 -11.05 2.94 13.28
N TYR A 471 -10.23 2.82 14.32
CA TYR A 471 -9.15 1.84 14.35
C TYR A 471 -9.60 0.48 14.91
N ILE A 472 -9.03 -0.57 14.35
CA ILE A 472 -9.09 -1.95 14.84
C ILE A 472 -7.64 -2.33 15.17
N VAL A 473 -7.28 -2.14 16.44
CA VAL A 473 -5.90 -2.30 16.92
C VAL A 473 -5.66 -3.77 17.26
N GLY A 474 -4.59 -4.35 16.69
CA GLY A 474 -4.22 -5.74 16.96
C GLY A 474 -3.99 -6.01 18.45
N VAL A 475 -4.26 -7.22 18.93
CA VAL A 475 -4.16 -7.56 20.36
C VAL A 475 -2.73 -7.79 20.85
N LYS A 476 -1.84 -8.17 19.94
CA LYS A 476 -0.45 -8.52 20.25
C LYS A 476 0.46 -7.55 19.49
N PRO A 477 1.62 -7.18 20.08
CA PRO A 477 2.62 -6.44 19.33
C PRO A 477 3.17 -7.28 18.18
N GLY A 478 3.67 -6.58 17.16
CA GLY A 478 4.41 -7.19 16.06
C GLY A 478 5.73 -7.83 16.50
N PRO A 479 6.24 -8.80 15.73
CA PRO A 479 7.47 -9.52 16.10
C PRO A 479 8.73 -8.65 15.92
N TYR A 480 8.72 -7.74 14.94
CA TYR A 480 9.87 -6.90 14.57
C TYR A 480 9.64 -5.42 14.89
N VAL A 481 8.42 -4.95 14.65
CA VAL A 481 7.91 -3.67 15.16
C VAL A 481 7.13 -3.99 16.42
N ALA A 482 7.70 -3.70 17.60
CA ALA A 482 7.11 -4.05 18.89
C ALA A 482 5.89 -3.17 19.28
N GLU A 483 5.08 -2.81 18.29
CA GLU A 483 3.88 -1.99 18.35
C GLU A 483 2.68 -2.80 17.87
N HIS A 484 1.47 -2.29 18.07
CA HIS A 484 0.24 -2.96 17.66
C HIS A 484 -0.17 -2.54 16.24
N SER A 485 -0.71 -3.48 15.46
CA SER A 485 -1.19 -3.18 14.11
C SER A 485 -2.37 -2.21 14.14
N HIS A 486 -2.41 -1.25 13.21
CA HIS A 486 -3.46 -0.25 13.10
C HIS A 486 -4.30 -0.46 11.83
N ASN A 487 -5.27 -1.37 11.90
CA ASN A 487 -6.25 -1.57 10.84
C ASN A 487 -7.37 -0.53 10.96
N MET A 488 -8.10 -0.24 9.88
CA MET A 488 -9.08 0.85 9.85
C MET A 488 -10.42 0.42 9.28
N PHE A 489 -11.51 0.83 9.93
CA PHE A 489 -12.87 0.82 9.37
C PHE A 489 -13.40 2.25 9.29
N ALA A 490 -14.00 2.63 8.17
CA ALA A 490 -14.67 3.92 8.03
C ALA A 490 -15.89 3.84 7.10
N LYS A 491 -16.95 4.59 7.45
CA LYS A 491 -18.07 4.87 6.53
C LYS A 491 -17.60 5.79 5.41
N LEU A 492 -17.89 5.51 4.16
CA LEU A 492 -17.57 6.34 2.99
C LEU A 492 -18.84 6.92 2.36
N GLY A 493 -19.59 7.69 3.16
CA GLY A 493 -20.87 8.27 2.77
C GLY A 493 -22.02 7.30 2.94
N ALA A 494 -23.05 7.39 2.09
CA ALA A 494 -24.32 6.72 2.32
C ALA A 494 -24.27 5.19 2.23
N ARG A 495 -23.60 4.63 1.21
CA ARG A 495 -23.71 3.19 0.86
C ARG A 495 -22.37 2.47 0.69
N MET A 496 -21.26 3.14 1.00
CA MET A 496 -19.92 2.55 0.89
C MET A 496 -19.26 2.48 2.27
N ALA A 497 -18.60 1.37 2.56
CA ALA A 497 -17.71 1.21 3.70
C ALA A 497 -16.26 1.04 3.22
N PHE A 498 -15.31 1.30 4.10
CA PHE A 498 -13.88 1.11 3.90
C PHE A 498 -13.30 0.19 4.97
N LEU A 499 -12.39 -0.68 4.55
CA LEU A 499 -11.57 -1.51 5.43
C LEU A 499 -10.12 -1.48 4.95
N GLY A 500 -9.19 -0.97 5.76
CA GLY A 500 -7.75 -0.95 5.47
C GLY A 500 -6.97 -1.84 6.42
N LEU A 501 -6.08 -2.68 5.89
CA LEU A 501 -5.30 -3.63 6.68
C LEU A 501 -3.85 -3.17 6.84
N ASP A 502 -3.38 -3.15 8.08
CA ASP A 502 -1.96 -3.02 8.39
C ASP A 502 -1.30 -4.40 8.27
N ALA A 503 -0.70 -4.62 7.12
CA ALA A 503 -0.07 -5.88 6.74
C ALA A 503 1.45 -5.87 6.95
N ARG A 504 2.03 -4.90 7.69
CA ARG A 504 3.47 -4.81 7.93
C ARG A 504 3.85 -4.93 9.40
N THR A 505 3.05 -4.41 10.34
CA THR A 505 3.37 -4.48 11.77
C THR A 505 3.53 -5.92 12.26
N GLU A 506 2.61 -6.82 11.87
CA GLU A 506 2.58 -8.22 12.31
C GLU A 506 3.31 -9.18 11.36
N ARG A 507 3.83 -8.67 10.24
CA ARG A 507 4.32 -9.50 9.15
C ARG A 507 5.58 -10.25 9.51
N THR A 508 5.61 -11.50 9.05
CA THR A 508 6.79 -12.35 8.94
C THR A 508 6.82 -13.00 7.57
N ARG A 509 7.94 -13.63 7.21
CA ARG A 509 8.07 -14.42 5.98
C ARG A 509 7.02 -15.53 5.81
N HIS A 510 6.31 -15.90 6.88
CA HIS A 510 5.35 -17.01 6.88
C HIS A 510 3.92 -16.60 7.22
N GLN A 511 3.69 -15.33 7.60
CA GLN A 511 2.39 -14.86 8.06
C GLN A 511 2.27 -13.36 7.84
N VAL A 512 1.15 -12.89 7.31
CA VAL A 512 0.91 -11.45 7.11
C VAL A 512 0.32 -10.81 8.36
N ASN A 513 -0.78 -11.36 8.88
CA ASN A 513 -1.40 -10.92 10.14
C ASN A 513 -1.68 -12.10 11.06
N TYR A 514 -1.78 -11.83 12.37
CA TYR A 514 -2.16 -12.85 13.33
C TYR A 514 -3.60 -13.34 13.07
N PRO A 515 -3.90 -14.64 13.25
CA PRO A 515 -5.26 -15.17 13.17
C PRO A 515 -6.27 -14.39 14.02
N GLU A 516 -5.89 -14.01 15.25
CA GLU A 516 -6.76 -13.27 16.17
C GLU A 516 -6.99 -11.82 15.73
N THR A 517 -6.06 -11.23 14.96
CA THR A 517 -6.23 -9.91 14.34
C THR A 517 -7.26 -10.00 13.20
N TYR A 518 -7.19 -11.04 12.36
CA TYR A 518 -8.25 -11.28 11.37
C TYR A 518 -9.61 -11.46 12.03
N ASP A 519 -9.70 -12.22 13.11
CA ASP A 519 -10.97 -12.42 13.82
C ASP A 519 -11.58 -11.11 14.30
N GLN A 520 -10.79 -10.23 14.92
CA GLN A 520 -11.23 -8.88 15.29
C GLN A 520 -11.70 -8.04 14.10
N ILE A 521 -10.97 -8.09 12.97
CA ILE A 521 -11.33 -7.36 11.76
C ILE A 521 -12.70 -7.82 11.24
N PHE A 522 -12.91 -9.12 11.10
CA PHE A 522 -14.17 -9.66 10.58
C PHE A 522 -15.32 -9.49 11.56
N ASP A 523 -15.08 -9.61 12.87
CA ASP A 523 -16.10 -9.38 13.88
C ASP A 523 -16.55 -7.92 13.89
N ARG A 524 -15.59 -6.98 13.84
CA ARG A 524 -15.89 -5.56 13.70
C ARG A 524 -16.67 -5.29 12.41
N LEU A 525 -16.24 -5.84 11.29
CA LEU A 525 -16.93 -5.66 10.01
C LEU A 525 -18.39 -6.15 10.08
N ARG A 526 -18.65 -7.35 10.62
CA ARG A 526 -20.02 -7.85 10.79
C ARG A 526 -20.86 -6.97 11.69
N GLN A 527 -20.30 -6.43 12.77
CA GLN A 527 -21.00 -5.52 13.68
C GLN A 527 -21.44 -4.25 12.94
N GLU A 528 -20.53 -3.62 12.20
CA GLU A 528 -20.81 -2.39 11.46
C GLU A 528 -21.85 -2.61 10.34
N LEU A 529 -21.68 -3.67 9.54
CA LEU A 529 -22.63 -4.03 8.49
C LEU A 529 -24.02 -4.35 9.06
N SER A 530 -24.07 -5.09 10.18
CA SER A 530 -25.34 -5.40 10.87
C SER A 530 -26.02 -4.18 11.45
N SER A 531 -25.23 -3.23 11.99
CA SER A 531 -25.75 -1.99 12.57
C SER A 531 -26.47 -1.14 11.52
N GLU A 532 -25.82 -0.91 10.38
CA GLU A 532 -26.36 -0.09 9.29
C GLU A 532 -27.47 -0.81 8.51
N ALA A 533 -27.44 -2.14 8.44
CA ALA A 533 -28.58 -2.89 7.91
C ALA A 533 -29.85 -2.70 8.78
N LYS A 534 -29.72 -2.58 10.10
CA LYS A 534 -30.85 -2.37 11.03
C LYS A 534 -31.43 -0.95 10.97
N THR A 535 -30.66 0.04 10.54
CA THR A 535 -31.16 1.41 10.33
C THR A 535 -31.92 1.57 9.02
N GLY A 536 -31.90 0.55 8.14
CA GLY A 536 -32.53 0.60 6.82
C GLY A 536 -31.61 1.17 5.73
N GLU A 537 -30.34 1.43 6.05
CA GLU A 537 -29.34 1.99 5.14
C GLU A 537 -28.15 1.03 4.95
N PRO A 538 -28.36 -0.22 4.49
CA PRO A 538 -27.29 -1.18 4.37
C PRO A 538 -26.24 -0.72 3.34
N TYR A 539 -24.96 -0.91 3.70
CA TYR A 539 -23.87 -0.76 2.75
C TYR A 539 -24.06 -1.67 1.53
N LYS A 540 -23.76 -1.12 0.35
CA LYS A 540 -23.79 -1.84 -0.93
C LYS A 540 -22.40 -2.17 -1.45
N HIS A 541 -21.41 -1.40 -1.04
CA HIS A 541 -20.01 -1.64 -1.39
C HIS A 541 -19.09 -1.58 -0.19
N LEU A 542 -18.08 -2.46 -0.19
CA LEU A 542 -16.94 -2.40 0.71
C LEU A 542 -15.67 -2.20 -0.11
N ILE A 543 -14.94 -1.12 0.16
CA ILE A 543 -13.61 -0.85 -0.38
C ILE A 543 -12.60 -1.46 0.58
N LEU A 544 -11.91 -2.52 0.14
CA LEU A 544 -10.87 -3.20 0.90
C LEU A 544 -9.50 -2.72 0.41
N LEU A 545 -8.66 -2.20 1.30
CA LEU A 545 -7.31 -1.75 0.97
C LEU A 545 -6.25 -2.73 1.49
N LEU A 546 -5.41 -3.22 0.58
CA LEU A 546 -4.24 -4.05 0.86
C LEU A 546 -3.01 -3.38 0.23
N GLY A 547 -1.86 -3.43 0.89
CA GLY A 547 -0.60 -2.89 0.32
C GLY A 547 -0.23 -3.64 -0.97
N ILE A 548 -0.35 -4.96 -0.94
CA ILE A 548 0.03 -5.84 -2.04
C ILE A 548 -1.20 -6.44 -2.74
N PRO A 549 -1.24 -6.50 -4.08
CA PRO A 549 -2.33 -7.11 -4.84
C PRO A 549 -2.57 -8.58 -4.48
N ILE A 550 -3.84 -8.94 -4.29
CA ILE A 550 -4.23 -10.29 -3.90
C ILE A 550 -4.65 -11.14 -5.11
N ALA A 551 -5.28 -10.56 -6.14
CA ALA A 551 -5.64 -11.24 -7.38
C ALA A 551 -4.67 -10.86 -8.51
N TYR A 552 -3.49 -11.49 -8.52
CA TYR A 552 -2.38 -11.14 -9.40
C TYR A 552 -1.68 -12.40 -9.96
N PRO A 553 -1.00 -12.33 -11.13
CA PRO A 553 -0.29 -13.49 -11.68
C PRO A 553 0.74 -14.04 -10.70
N ARG A 554 0.78 -15.37 -10.58
CA ARG A 554 1.76 -16.05 -9.72
C ARG A 554 3.16 -15.89 -10.29
N LEU A 555 4.06 -15.42 -9.44
CA LEU A 555 5.42 -15.07 -9.83
C LEU A 555 6.47 -16.10 -9.39
N THR A 556 6.07 -17.17 -8.69
CA THR A 556 6.96 -18.23 -8.16
C THR A 556 7.84 -18.95 -9.20
N TRP A 557 7.58 -18.75 -10.51
CA TRP A 557 8.44 -19.26 -11.57
C TRP A 557 9.62 -18.32 -11.88
N LEU A 558 9.55 -17.03 -11.53
CA LEU A 558 10.64 -16.07 -11.76
C LEU A 558 11.89 -16.47 -10.97
N GLU A 559 11.72 -17.01 -9.76
CA GLU A 559 12.81 -17.66 -8.98
C GLU A 559 13.60 -18.66 -9.82
N ASN A 560 12.91 -19.56 -10.52
CA ASN A 560 13.56 -20.58 -11.36
C ASN A 560 14.26 -19.99 -12.58
N ILE A 561 13.76 -18.87 -13.12
CA ILE A 561 14.44 -18.18 -14.23
C ILE A 561 15.68 -17.47 -13.70
N PHE A 562 15.58 -16.68 -12.63
CA PHE A 562 16.71 -15.94 -12.06
C PHE A 562 17.76 -16.81 -11.35
N ALA A 563 17.37 -17.99 -10.89
CA ALA A 563 18.29 -19.03 -10.40
C ALA A 563 18.93 -19.85 -11.53
N SER A 564 18.51 -19.66 -12.79
CA SER A 564 19.06 -20.40 -13.92
C SER A 564 20.56 -20.11 -14.12
N PRO A 565 21.40 -21.14 -14.38
CA PRO A 565 22.81 -20.96 -14.73
C PRO A 565 23.05 -20.03 -15.93
N LEU A 566 22.05 -19.86 -16.80
CA LEU A 566 22.08 -18.96 -17.97
C LEU A 566 22.13 -17.47 -17.60
N ILE A 567 21.70 -17.10 -16.39
CA ILE A 567 21.82 -15.72 -15.85
C ILE A 567 23.15 -15.51 -15.12
N GLY A 568 23.91 -16.58 -14.89
CA GLY A 568 25.25 -16.55 -14.29
C GLY A 568 26.20 -15.54 -14.96
N PRO A 569 26.32 -15.50 -16.30
CA PRO A 569 27.15 -14.51 -16.99
C PRO A 569 26.71 -13.06 -16.75
N VAL A 570 25.39 -12.80 -16.72
CA VAL A 570 24.83 -11.45 -16.48
C VAL A 570 25.07 -11.01 -15.03
N LYS A 571 24.85 -11.91 -14.06
CA LYS A 571 25.19 -11.69 -12.64
C LYS A 571 26.69 -11.43 -12.45
N PHE A 572 27.53 -12.19 -13.16
CA PHE A 572 28.98 -12.00 -13.13
C PHE A 572 29.41 -10.66 -13.75
N LEU A 573 28.85 -10.26 -14.89
CA LEU A 573 29.11 -8.98 -15.54
C LEU A 573 28.66 -7.79 -14.67
N ASN A 574 27.49 -7.88 -14.04
CA ASN A 574 27.04 -6.84 -13.11
C ASN A 574 27.96 -6.71 -11.90
N ARG A 575 28.31 -7.83 -11.27
CA ARG A 575 29.24 -7.87 -10.12
C ARG A 575 30.66 -7.42 -10.45
N ARG A 576 31.13 -7.66 -11.68
CA ARG A 576 32.51 -7.39 -12.13
C ARG A 576 32.71 -5.97 -12.69
N PHE A 577 31.69 -5.40 -13.34
CA PHE A 577 31.82 -4.17 -14.11
C PHE A 577 30.82 -3.05 -13.74
N GLY A 578 29.89 -3.28 -12.81
CA GLY A 578 28.93 -2.26 -12.37
C GLY A 578 27.95 -1.79 -13.46
N LEU A 579 27.82 -2.55 -14.56
CA LEU A 579 27.04 -2.21 -15.74
C LEU A 579 25.53 -2.55 -15.64
N GLY A 580 25.01 -2.75 -14.42
CA GLY A 580 23.61 -3.12 -14.16
C GLY A 580 23.03 -2.47 -12.90
N GLY A 581 23.41 -1.23 -12.62
CA GLY A 581 22.88 -0.45 -11.50
C GLY A 581 21.38 -0.21 -11.64
N GLY A 582 20.59 -0.84 -10.77
CA GLY A 582 19.13 -0.61 -10.65
C GLY A 582 18.22 -1.81 -10.91
N VAL A 583 18.76 -3.04 -10.92
CA VAL A 583 17.96 -4.28 -11.10
C VAL A 583 18.27 -5.36 -10.04
N PHE A 584 19.25 -5.16 -9.16
CA PHE A 584 19.69 -6.17 -8.20
C PHE A 584 19.81 -5.60 -6.79
N ASN A 585 19.22 -6.30 -5.83
CA ASN A 585 19.14 -5.87 -4.45
C ASN A 585 20.48 -6.07 -3.74
N ALA A 586 20.95 -5.04 -3.03
CA ALA A 586 22.28 -5.04 -2.43
C ALA A 586 22.40 -5.94 -1.17
N PHE A 587 21.29 -6.52 -0.67
CA PHE A 587 21.26 -7.28 0.57
C PHE A 587 21.69 -8.74 0.41
N ASP A 588 21.35 -9.40 -0.70
CA ASP A 588 21.68 -10.81 -0.97
C ASP A 588 22.17 -11.07 -2.41
N GLY A 589 22.12 -10.08 -3.31
CA GLY A 589 22.46 -10.22 -4.73
C GLY A 589 21.35 -10.84 -5.59
N SER A 590 20.12 -10.91 -5.08
CA SER A 590 18.90 -11.21 -5.82
C SER A 590 18.52 -10.02 -6.73
N VAL A 591 17.61 -10.25 -7.68
CA VAL A 591 17.01 -9.20 -8.52
C VAL A 591 15.96 -8.51 -7.64
N ASP A 592 15.76 -7.19 -7.67
CA ASP A 592 14.73 -6.51 -6.84
C ASP A 592 13.36 -7.23 -6.95
N LEU A 593 13.04 -7.71 -8.16
CA LEU A 593 11.87 -8.53 -8.49
C LEU A 593 11.80 -9.93 -7.83
N LEU A 594 12.83 -10.39 -7.11
CA LEU A 594 12.87 -11.69 -6.41
C LEU A 594 12.39 -11.58 -4.96
N ASP A 595 12.69 -10.47 -4.28
CA ASP A 595 12.24 -10.25 -2.90
C ASP A 595 10.71 -10.02 -2.89
N ASP A 596 10.17 -9.25 -3.87
CA ASP A 596 8.73 -9.08 -4.14
C ASP A 596 7.96 -10.42 -4.27
N LEU A 597 8.64 -11.51 -4.66
CA LEU A 597 8.00 -12.81 -4.91
C LEU A 597 7.57 -13.52 -3.64
N ASP A 598 8.35 -13.40 -2.57
CA ASP A 598 8.05 -13.98 -1.26
C ASP A 598 7.07 -13.09 -0.48
N ASP A 599 7.03 -11.77 -0.75
CA ASP A 599 6.13 -10.78 -0.14
C ASP A 599 4.67 -10.92 -0.59
N HIS A 600 4.47 -11.36 -1.82
CA HIS A 600 3.15 -11.45 -2.43
C HIS A 600 2.21 -12.42 -1.72
N TYR A 601 0.93 -12.05 -1.59
CA TYR A 601 -0.12 -12.98 -1.14
C TYR A 601 -0.18 -14.27 -1.98
N THR A 602 0.24 -14.19 -3.25
CA THR A 602 0.26 -15.33 -4.18
C THR A 602 1.47 -16.26 -4.00
N ALA A 603 2.42 -15.91 -3.13
CA ALA A 603 3.55 -16.74 -2.75
C ALA A 603 3.11 -18.06 -2.11
N ARG A 604 3.96 -19.07 -2.20
CA ARG A 604 3.63 -20.41 -1.70
C ARG A 604 3.39 -20.42 -0.19
N THR A 605 4.13 -19.61 0.56
CA THR A 605 4.03 -19.46 2.02
C THR A 605 2.70 -18.84 2.44
N HIS A 606 2.24 -17.80 1.75
CA HIS A 606 1.04 -17.05 2.10
C HIS A 606 -0.26 -17.62 1.49
N LYS A 607 -0.17 -18.56 0.54
CA LYS A 607 -1.35 -19.08 -0.18
C LYS A 607 -2.47 -19.60 0.74
N LYS A 608 -2.15 -20.28 1.85
CA LYS A 608 -3.17 -20.80 2.78
C LYS A 608 -3.91 -19.66 3.49
N GLU A 609 -3.16 -18.70 4.01
CA GLU A 609 -3.69 -17.50 4.67
C GLU A 609 -4.52 -16.68 3.70
N ARG A 610 -3.99 -16.40 2.50
CA ARG A 610 -4.69 -15.73 1.40
C ARG A 610 -6.03 -16.39 1.10
N ASN A 611 -6.04 -17.70 0.88
CA ASN A 611 -7.25 -18.40 0.47
C ASN A 611 -8.33 -18.32 1.57
N ALA A 612 -7.95 -18.56 2.83
CA ALA A 612 -8.86 -18.43 3.96
C ALA A 612 -9.41 -17.00 4.10
N PHE A 613 -8.56 -15.98 3.89
CA PHE A 613 -8.98 -14.59 3.91
C PHE A 613 -10.01 -14.28 2.82
N VAL A 614 -9.75 -14.69 1.56
CA VAL A 614 -10.68 -14.49 0.44
C VAL A 614 -12.01 -15.21 0.67
N GLU A 615 -12.00 -16.44 1.18
CA GLU A 615 -13.23 -17.20 1.47
C GLU A 615 -14.06 -16.56 2.61
N ARG A 616 -13.40 -15.98 3.62
CA ARG A 616 -14.08 -15.18 4.66
C ARG A 616 -14.72 -13.93 4.07
N LEU A 617 -14.05 -13.23 3.14
CA LEU A 617 -14.61 -12.09 2.42
C LEU A 617 -15.84 -12.49 1.59
N GLN A 618 -15.77 -13.61 0.86
CA GLN A 618 -16.91 -14.14 0.10
C GLN A 618 -18.10 -14.48 1.00
N SER A 619 -17.84 -14.94 2.22
CA SER A 619 -18.87 -15.20 3.22
C SER A 619 -19.56 -13.91 3.67
N ILE A 620 -18.79 -12.84 3.90
CA ILE A 620 -19.35 -11.50 4.19
C ILE A 620 -20.21 -10.97 3.03
N CYS A 621 -19.73 -11.11 1.79
CA CYS A 621 -20.52 -10.73 0.60
C CYS A 621 -21.89 -11.43 0.58
N ALA A 622 -21.92 -12.74 0.87
CA ALA A 622 -23.15 -13.52 0.90
C ALA A 622 -24.05 -13.16 2.10
N GLU A 623 -23.46 -12.97 3.28
CA GLU A 623 -24.19 -12.68 4.52
C GLU A 623 -24.92 -11.33 4.46
N PHE A 624 -24.28 -10.30 3.88
CA PHE A 624 -24.80 -8.92 3.88
C PHE A 624 -25.24 -8.40 2.50
N SER A 625 -25.15 -9.22 1.45
CA SER A 625 -25.38 -8.81 0.05
C SER A 625 -24.62 -7.53 -0.31
N ILE A 626 -23.32 -7.52 0.00
CA ILE A 626 -22.39 -6.40 -0.24
C ILE A 626 -21.35 -6.78 -1.29
N ARG A 627 -21.02 -5.85 -2.20
CA ARG A 627 -19.96 -6.04 -3.21
C ARG A 627 -18.61 -5.55 -2.68
N ILE A 628 -17.59 -6.40 -2.71
CA ILE A 628 -16.22 -6.01 -2.33
C ILE A 628 -15.42 -5.58 -3.57
N THR A 629 -14.79 -4.41 -3.48
CA THR A 629 -13.75 -3.95 -4.41
C THR A 629 -12.44 -3.80 -3.64
N ILE A 630 -11.40 -4.48 -4.10
CA ILE A 630 -10.08 -4.54 -3.47
C ILE A 630 -9.15 -3.56 -4.17
N LEU A 631 -8.44 -2.74 -3.41
CA LEU A 631 -7.40 -1.83 -3.88
C LEU A 631 -6.04 -2.44 -3.51
N GLY A 632 -5.12 -2.50 -4.47
CA GLY A 632 -3.77 -3.04 -4.28
C GLY A 632 -2.68 -2.18 -4.92
N GLY A 633 -1.54 -2.07 -4.25
CA GLY A 633 -0.39 -1.25 -4.61
C GLY A 633 0.88 -2.03 -5.00
N ASP A 634 2.03 -1.58 -4.51
CA ASP A 634 3.35 -2.27 -4.51
C ASP A 634 4.02 -2.53 -5.88
N VAL A 635 3.33 -3.16 -6.83
CA VAL A 635 3.94 -3.80 -8.03
C VAL A 635 4.39 -2.87 -9.18
N HIS A 636 4.33 -1.55 -8.99
CA HIS A 636 4.59 -0.47 -9.97
C HIS A 636 3.92 -0.65 -11.35
N LEU A 637 2.86 -1.45 -11.42
CA LEU A 637 2.15 -1.82 -12.64
C LEU A 637 0.63 -1.63 -12.48
N ALA A 638 -0.03 -1.09 -13.51
CA ALA A 638 -1.50 -1.05 -13.52
C ALA A 638 -2.07 -2.39 -14.01
N ALA A 639 -3.06 -2.93 -13.30
CA ALA A 639 -3.76 -4.16 -13.66
C ALA A 639 -5.17 -4.22 -13.04
N LEU A 640 -5.98 -5.16 -13.49
CA LEU A 640 -7.28 -5.44 -12.87
C LEU A 640 -7.46 -6.95 -12.69
N GLY A 641 -7.31 -7.41 -11.46
CA GLY A 641 -7.60 -8.79 -11.06
C GLY A 641 -9.08 -8.97 -10.73
N ARG A 642 -9.56 -10.21 -10.78
CA ARG A 642 -10.91 -10.55 -10.34
C ARG A 642 -10.98 -11.98 -9.82
N PHE A 643 -11.77 -12.17 -8.78
CA PHE A 643 -12.34 -13.45 -8.39
C PHE A 643 -13.77 -13.55 -8.93
N TYR A 644 -14.25 -14.75 -9.24
CA TYR A 644 -15.60 -14.98 -9.74
C TYR A 644 -15.99 -16.45 -9.58
N SER A 645 -17.30 -16.72 -9.51
CA SER A 645 -17.83 -18.07 -9.57
C SER A 645 -17.41 -18.75 -10.88
N ASN A 646 -17.00 -20.01 -10.81
CA ASN A 646 -16.62 -20.79 -11.98
C ASN A 646 -17.73 -20.69 -13.06
N PRO A 647 -17.41 -20.35 -14.34
CA PRO A 647 -18.42 -20.10 -15.37
C PRO A 647 -19.42 -21.25 -15.60
N HIS A 648 -19.06 -22.49 -15.27
CA HIS A 648 -19.96 -23.64 -15.36
C HIS A 648 -21.15 -23.57 -14.38
N LEU A 649 -21.04 -22.80 -13.29
CA LEU A 649 -22.13 -22.60 -12.33
C LEU A 649 -23.23 -21.69 -12.88
N ASN A 650 -22.98 -20.96 -13.98
CA ASN A 650 -23.94 -20.06 -14.64
C ASN A 650 -24.58 -19.02 -13.70
N ILE A 651 -23.81 -18.51 -12.74
CA ILE A 651 -24.25 -17.48 -11.79
C ILE A 651 -23.97 -16.09 -12.41
N PRO A 652 -24.99 -15.23 -12.59
CA PRO A 652 -24.79 -13.84 -13.02
C PRO A 652 -23.95 -13.07 -11.99
N ALA A 653 -23.07 -12.17 -12.46
CA ALA A 653 -22.16 -11.43 -11.57
C ALA A 653 -22.92 -10.62 -10.51
N GLU A 654 -24.10 -10.10 -10.86
CA GLU A 654 -25.01 -9.35 -10.00
C GLU A 654 -25.52 -10.17 -8.80
N ASN A 655 -25.53 -11.51 -8.92
CA ASN A 655 -25.91 -12.44 -7.86
C ASN A 655 -24.71 -13.23 -7.29
N ASP A 656 -23.51 -13.03 -7.86
CA ASP A 656 -22.32 -13.78 -7.51
C ASP A 656 -21.58 -13.13 -6.33
N HIS A 657 -21.75 -13.67 -5.13
CA HIS A 657 -21.01 -13.20 -3.95
C HIS A 657 -19.49 -13.47 -4.01
N ARG A 658 -19.03 -14.30 -4.96
CA ARG A 658 -17.60 -14.56 -5.20
C ARG A 658 -16.97 -13.54 -6.15
N TYR A 659 -17.79 -12.80 -6.91
CA TYR A 659 -17.29 -11.77 -7.82
C TYR A 659 -16.69 -10.59 -7.03
N MET A 660 -15.38 -10.44 -7.08
CA MET A 660 -14.65 -9.37 -6.40
C MET A 660 -13.56 -8.86 -7.33
N VAL A 661 -13.48 -7.55 -7.52
CA VAL A 661 -12.48 -6.92 -8.39
C VAL A 661 -11.32 -6.43 -7.55
N ASN A 662 -10.09 -6.69 -7.97
CA ASN A 662 -8.88 -6.11 -7.41
C ASN A 662 -8.31 -5.07 -8.39
N VAL A 663 -8.56 -3.79 -8.09
CA VAL A 663 -7.99 -2.65 -8.80
C VAL A 663 -6.53 -2.49 -8.36
N VAL A 664 -5.60 -2.74 -9.28
CA VAL A 664 -4.17 -2.58 -9.02
C VAL A 664 -3.73 -1.28 -9.67
N SER A 665 -3.43 -0.28 -8.84
CA SER A 665 -3.02 1.05 -9.29
C SER A 665 -1.71 1.44 -8.63
N SER A 666 -0.62 1.00 -9.26
CA SER A 666 0.75 1.26 -8.82
C SER A 666 1.62 1.52 -10.06
N ALA A 667 2.59 2.44 -10.08
CA ALA A 667 2.89 3.48 -9.10
C ALA A 667 2.36 4.84 -9.58
N ILE A 668 2.02 5.76 -8.66
CA ILE A 668 1.69 7.15 -9.05
C ILE A 668 2.94 8.00 -9.35
N VAL A 669 4.06 7.72 -8.68
CA VAL A 669 5.32 8.46 -8.86
C VAL A 669 6.43 7.60 -9.42
N ASN A 670 6.64 6.39 -8.86
CA ASN A 670 7.80 5.58 -9.17
C ASN A 670 7.86 5.15 -10.65
N LYS A 671 9.05 4.75 -11.10
CA LYS A 671 9.23 4.18 -12.44
C LYS A 671 8.46 2.84 -12.54
N PRO A 672 7.77 2.56 -13.65
CA PRO A 672 7.13 1.26 -13.88
C PRO A 672 8.19 0.16 -14.14
N PRO A 673 7.80 -1.12 -14.04
CA PRO A 673 8.69 -2.22 -14.38
C PRO A 673 9.01 -2.22 -15.89
N PRO A 674 10.12 -2.85 -16.31
CA PRO A 674 10.48 -2.95 -17.71
C PRO A 674 9.36 -3.59 -18.55
N GLN A 675 9.16 -3.08 -19.78
CA GLN A 675 8.14 -3.58 -20.72
C GLN A 675 8.17 -5.10 -20.91
N ALA A 676 9.36 -5.70 -20.95
CA ALA A 676 9.52 -7.15 -21.08
C ALA A 676 8.86 -7.93 -19.92
N ILE A 677 8.96 -7.42 -18.69
CA ILE A 677 8.34 -8.02 -17.50
C ILE A 677 6.82 -7.90 -17.59
N ALA A 678 6.29 -6.72 -17.92
CA ALA A 678 4.84 -6.54 -18.07
C ALA A 678 4.24 -7.47 -19.13
N ASN A 679 4.90 -7.62 -20.28
CA ASN A 679 4.46 -8.54 -21.34
C ASN A 679 4.55 -10.01 -20.91
N LEU A 680 5.56 -10.37 -20.11
CA LEU A 680 5.72 -11.71 -19.58
C LEU A 680 4.63 -12.05 -18.55
N LEU A 681 4.28 -11.11 -17.68
CA LEU A 681 3.13 -11.22 -16.76
C LEU A 681 1.84 -11.44 -17.54
N ALA A 682 1.61 -10.66 -18.60
CA ALA A 682 0.44 -10.80 -19.45
C ALA A 682 0.35 -12.17 -20.14
N ARG A 683 1.46 -12.71 -20.64
CA ARG A 683 1.52 -14.08 -21.20
C ARG A 683 1.25 -15.17 -20.17
N ARG A 684 1.43 -14.87 -18.88
CA ARG A 684 1.16 -15.77 -17.76
C ARG A 684 -0.17 -15.50 -17.09
N ASN A 685 -1.03 -14.65 -17.66
CA ASN A 685 -2.41 -14.53 -17.23
C ASN A 685 -3.18 -15.82 -17.56
N LYS A 686 -3.14 -16.77 -16.63
CA LYS A 686 -3.90 -18.01 -16.67
C LYS A 686 -5.08 -17.90 -15.72
N ILE A 687 -6.12 -18.69 -15.98
CA ILE A 687 -7.15 -18.92 -14.98
C ILE A 687 -6.54 -19.76 -13.87
N HIS A 688 -6.79 -19.32 -12.65
CA HIS A 688 -6.37 -19.97 -11.45
C HIS A 688 -7.60 -20.29 -10.62
N HIS A 689 -7.59 -21.46 -9.96
CA HIS A 689 -8.69 -21.89 -9.12
C HIS A 689 -8.31 -21.62 -7.67
N LEU A 690 -9.07 -20.77 -6.99
CA LEU A 690 -8.95 -20.55 -5.54
C LEU A 690 -9.43 -21.82 -4.81
N ASN A 691 -10.60 -22.32 -5.23
CA ASN A 691 -11.22 -23.59 -4.83
C ASN A 691 -12.05 -24.15 -6.00
N HIS A 692 -12.90 -25.16 -5.76
CA HIS A 692 -13.70 -25.81 -6.81
C HIS A 692 -14.75 -24.89 -7.47
N GLU A 693 -15.17 -23.82 -6.79
CA GLU A 693 -16.26 -22.95 -7.23
C GLU A 693 -15.80 -21.54 -7.58
N THR A 694 -14.55 -21.18 -7.25
CA THR A 694 -14.02 -19.83 -7.43
C THR A 694 -12.79 -19.84 -8.31
N ASP A 695 -12.87 -19.07 -9.39
CA ASP A 695 -11.77 -18.80 -10.31
C ASP A 695 -11.21 -17.38 -10.09
N GLU A 696 -9.96 -17.16 -10.49
CA GLU A 696 -9.30 -15.87 -10.50
C GLU A 696 -8.51 -15.64 -11.80
N THR A 697 -8.53 -14.43 -12.34
CA THR A 697 -7.79 -14.04 -13.55
C THR A 697 -7.64 -12.51 -13.66
N LEU A 698 -6.77 -12.02 -14.55
CA LEU A 698 -6.75 -10.61 -14.93
C LEU A 698 -7.73 -10.32 -16.07
N LEU A 699 -8.47 -9.20 -15.96
CA LEU A 699 -9.33 -8.68 -17.03
C LEU A 699 -8.51 -7.96 -18.10
N LYS A 700 -8.94 -8.10 -19.37
CA LYS A 700 -8.42 -7.32 -20.51
C LYS A 700 -8.92 -5.88 -20.47
N LEU A 701 -8.40 -5.07 -19.54
CA LEU A 701 -8.80 -3.67 -19.35
C LEU A 701 -8.15 -2.71 -20.38
N PHE A 702 -6.90 -2.96 -20.78
CA PHE A 702 -6.12 -2.03 -21.59
C PHE A 702 -6.29 -2.31 -23.08
N ASN A 703 -7.34 -1.74 -23.68
CA ASN A 703 -7.65 -1.96 -25.09
C ASN A 703 -6.57 -1.39 -26.05
N LYS A 704 -5.92 -0.29 -25.67
CA LYS A 704 -4.78 0.34 -26.36
C LYS A 704 -3.76 0.85 -25.33
N ASP A 705 -2.55 1.16 -25.79
CA ASP A 705 -1.60 1.96 -25.00
C ASP A 705 -2.07 3.43 -24.92
N PRO A 706 -1.62 4.20 -23.91
CA PRO A 706 -2.11 5.55 -23.66
C PRO A 706 -1.57 6.55 -24.70
N GLY A 707 -2.44 7.44 -25.19
CA GLY A 707 -2.10 8.37 -26.28
C GLY A 707 -1.63 7.64 -27.54
N ASP A 708 -0.52 8.10 -28.10
CA ASP A 708 0.17 7.50 -29.27
C ASP A 708 1.45 6.75 -28.86
N SER A 709 1.58 6.39 -27.59
CA SER A 709 2.78 5.72 -27.06
C SER A 709 2.76 4.22 -27.29
N THR A 710 3.95 3.59 -27.30
CA THR A 710 4.10 2.13 -27.31
C THR A 710 4.70 1.70 -25.98
N LYS A 711 3.83 1.31 -25.04
CA LYS A 711 4.17 0.85 -23.69
C LYS A 711 4.19 -0.67 -23.59
N THR A 712 3.40 -1.37 -24.40
CA THR A 712 3.25 -2.83 -24.33
C THR A 712 3.33 -3.49 -25.70
N ALA A 713 3.48 -4.81 -25.73
CA ALA A 713 3.33 -5.57 -26.97
C ALA A 713 1.84 -5.73 -27.31
N ASN A 714 1.50 -5.83 -28.61
CA ASN A 714 0.10 -5.88 -29.08
C ASN A 714 -0.82 -6.93 -28.41
N HIS A 715 -0.26 -8.01 -27.88
CA HIS A 715 -1.01 -9.07 -27.20
C HIS A 715 -1.28 -8.79 -25.71
N ASN A 716 -0.54 -7.86 -25.10
CA ASN A 716 -0.76 -7.47 -23.72
C ASN A 716 -1.95 -6.51 -23.65
N LYS A 717 -2.98 -6.91 -22.91
CA LYS A 717 -4.20 -6.15 -22.67
C LYS A 717 -4.60 -6.11 -21.21
N VAL A 718 -3.76 -6.67 -20.33
CA VAL A 718 -4.10 -6.98 -18.93
C VAL A 718 -3.17 -6.29 -17.92
N THR A 719 -2.00 -5.82 -18.38
CA THR A 719 -1.07 -5.03 -17.57
C THR A 719 -0.61 -3.79 -18.34
N MET A 720 -0.28 -2.73 -17.60
CA MET A 720 0.19 -1.47 -18.19
C MET A 720 1.37 -0.91 -17.39
N PRO A 721 2.62 -0.98 -17.92
CA PRO A 721 3.84 -0.46 -17.28
C PRO A 721 3.96 1.05 -17.51
N SER A 722 3.09 1.81 -16.86
CA SER A 722 3.13 3.28 -16.85
C SER A 722 2.57 3.78 -15.52
N ARG A 723 3.01 4.97 -15.10
CA ARG A 723 2.52 5.59 -13.86
C ARG A 723 1.01 5.79 -13.92
N ASN A 724 0.32 5.64 -12.79
CA ASN A 724 -1.14 5.69 -12.78
C ASN A 724 -1.74 6.00 -11.41
N PHE A 725 -3.03 6.32 -11.41
CA PHE A 725 -3.89 6.37 -10.22
C PHE A 725 -5.32 5.94 -10.61
N ALA A 726 -6.15 5.57 -9.64
CA ALA A 726 -7.52 5.16 -9.90
C ALA A 726 -8.55 6.16 -9.35
N VAL A 727 -9.70 6.24 -10.02
CA VAL A 727 -10.89 7.00 -9.62
C VAL A 727 -12.07 6.05 -9.52
N ILE A 728 -12.80 6.11 -8.41
CA ILE A 728 -13.91 5.22 -8.10
C ILE A 728 -15.10 6.05 -7.62
N THR A 729 -16.25 5.88 -8.27
CA THR A 729 -17.48 6.62 -7.94
C THR A 729 -18.70 5.71 -8.06
N GLU A 730 -19.61 5.80 -7.10
CA GLU A 730 -20.91 5.15 -7.19
C GLU A 730 -21.79 5.81 -8.26
N ASN A 731 -22.42 4.99 -9.09
CA ASN A 731 -23.56 5.37 -9.90
C ASN A 731 -24.79 5.55 -8.99
N SER A 732 -24.83 6.68 -8.28
CA SER A 732 -25.77 6.94 -7.19
C SER A 732 -27.23 6.74 -7.62
N PRO A 733 -28.05 6.00 -6.83
CA PRO A 733 -29.47 5.84 -7.11
C PRO A 733 -30.25 7.17 -7.11
N ASN A 734 -29.68 8.26 -6.59
CA ASN A 734 -30.30 9.58 -6.58
C ASN A 734 -30.01 10.39 -7.86
N ASN A 735 -29.14 9.90 -8.75
CA ASN A 735 -28.92 10.53 -10.04
C ASN A 735 -30.21 10.48 -10.87
N VAL A 736 -30.52 11.58 -11.56
CA VAL A 736 -31.67 11.64 -12.47
C VAL A 736 -31.47 10.64 -13.59
N SER A 737 -32.44 9.72 -13.79
CA SER A 737 -32.41 8.76 -14.90
C SER A 737 -32.20 9.49 -16.22
N ALA A 738 -31.03 9.31 -16.84
CA ALA A 738 -30.83 9.78 -18.21
C ALA A 738 -31.86 9.07 -19.11
N PRO A 739 -32.57 9.77 -20.01
CA PRO A 739 -33.38 9.10 -21.02
C PRO A 739 -32.46 8.17 -21.82
N PRO A 740 -32.89 6.94 -22.17
CA PRO A 740 -32.06 5.99 -22.89
C PRO A 740 -31.58 6.63 -24.20
N ARG A 741 -30.26 6.84 -24.33
CA ARG A 741 -29.65 7.25 -25.61
C ARG A 741 -29.92 6.15 -26.64
N GLN A 742 -30.60 6.48 -27.73
CA GLN A 742 -30.74 5.62 -28.90
C GLN A 742 -29.34 5.21 -29.35
N VAL A 743 -29.04 3.91 -29.28
CA VAL A 743 -27.85 3.34 -29.90
C VAL A 743 -28.14 3.27 -31.40
N ASP A 744 -27.41 4.06 -32.20
CA ASP A 744 -27.39 3.94 -33.66
C ASP A 744 -26.95 2.51 -34.03
N THR A 745 -27.91 1.69 -34.43
CA THR A 745 -27.63 0.40 -35.06
C THR A 745 -27.09 0.66 -36.46
N LEU A 746 -25.81 0.33 -36.65
CA LEU A 746 -25.17 0.20 -37.95
C LEU A 746 -26.05 -0.65 -38.88
N GLN A 747 -26.50 -0.02 -39.98
CA GLN A 747 -27.23 -0.65 -41.07
C GLN A 747 -26.42 -1.79 -41.68
N VAL A 748 -26.99 -3.00 -41.65
CA VAL A 748 -26.61 -4.11 -42.54
C VAL A 748 -27.64 -4.13 -43.68
N PRO A 749 -27.24 -4.22 -44.97
CA PRO A 749 -28.16 -4.06 -46.09
C PRO A 749 -29.10 -5.27 -46.26
N PRO A 750 -30.30 -5.09 -46.83
CA PRO A 750 -31.37 -6.08 -46.78
C PRO A 750 -31.21 -7.16 -47.86
N SER A 751 -31.17 -8.42 -47.44
CA SER A 751 -31.43 -9.57 -48.32
C SER A 751 -32.92 -9.91 -48.34
N ARG A 752 -33.48 -9.92 -49.55
CA ARG A 752 -34.86 -10.21 -49.96
C ARG A 752 -35.31 -11.66 -49.70
N ASN A 753 -36.65 -11.82 -49.72
CA ASN A 753 -37.50 -13.03 -49.83
C ASN A 753 -38.04 -13.56 -48.48
N GLY A 754 -39.33 -13.80 -48.25
CA GLY A 754 -40.55 -13.73 -49.08
C GLY A 754 -41.77 -14.08 -48.22
N ASN A 755 -42.95 -13.63 -48.66
CA ASN A 755 -44.28 -13.73 -48.05
C ASN A 755 -44.74 -15.14 -47.62
N ALA A 756 -45.50 -15.21 -46.52
CA ALA A 756 -46.86 -15.77 -46.51
C ALA A 756 -47.62 -15.42 -45.20
N SER A 757 -48.80 -14.85 -45.37
CA SER A 757 -49.84 -14.54 -44.38
C SER A 757 -50.60 -15.80 -43.91
N ILE A 758 -51.17 -15.78 -42.69
CA ILE A 758 -52.55 -16.21 -42.35
C ILE A 758 -52.88 -15.81 -40.89
N SER A 759 -54.18 -15.65 -40.66
CA SER A 759 -54.95 -14.77 -39.78
C SER A 759 -55.44 -15.35 -38.42
N ASN A 760 -55.86 -14.42 -37.54
CA ASN A 760 -56.90 -14.48 -36.46
C ASN A 760 -56.68 -15.48 -35.30
N GLY A 761 -56.85 -15.18 -34.01
CA GLY A 761 -57.36 -14.04 -33.23
C GLY A 761 -57.96 -14.60 -31.93
N ASP A 762 -57.69 -14.04 -30.73
CA ASP A 762 -58.65 -13.96 -29.60
C ASP A 762 -58.12 -13.13 -28.40
N HIS A 763 -59.04 -12.71 -27.54
CA HIS A 763 -59.02 -11.60 -26.58
C HIS A 763 -58.42 -11.83 -25.15
N SER A 764 -57.78 -10.76 -24.63
CA SER A 764 -57.75 -10.24 -23.22
C SER A 764 -56.86 -10.92 -22.13
N PRO A 765 -56.51 -10.23 -21.00
CA PRO A 765 -56.12 -8.82 -20.81
C PRO A 765 -54.84 -8.63 -19.93
N GLY A 766 -54.13 -7.51 -20.17
CA GLY A 766 -53.34 -6.73 -19.19
C GLY A 766 -52.31 -7.44 -18.28
N THR A 767 -51.04 -7.48 -18.71
CA THR A 767 -49.90 -7.67 -17.80
C THR A 767 -48.80 -6.66 -18.11
N SER A 768 -48.39 -5.91 -17.09
CA SER A 768 -47.32 -4.91 -17.12
C SER A 768 -46.02 -5.50 -17.68
N ILE A 769 -45.57 -4.98 -18.82
CA ILE A 769 -44.31 -5.37 -19.45
C ILE A 769 -43.17 -4.73 -18.65
N ARG A 770 -42.57 -5.50 -17.73
CA ARG A 770 -41.17 -5.30 -17.34
C ARG A 770 -40.32 -5.47 -18.59
N SER A 771 -39.69 -4.39 -19.03
CA SER A 771 -38.70 -4.39 -20.10
C SER A 771 -37.56 -5.34 -19.73
N LYS A 772 -37.51 -6.50 -20.40
CA LYS A 772 -36.33 -7.36 -20.44
C LYS A 772 -35.20 -6.58 -21.12
N ALA A 773 -34.31 -6.01 -20.33
CA ALA A 773 -33.00 -5.60 -20.82
C ALA A 773 -32.25 -6.85 -21.30
N SER A 774 -31.66 -6.74 -22.48
CA SER A 774 -30.96 -7.78 -23.23
C SER A 774 -29.85 -8.46 -22.42
N SER A 775 -30.13 -9.66 -21.90
CA SER A 775 -29.12 -10.60 -21.41
C SER A 775 -28.45 -11.33 -22.58
N ARG A 776 -27.17 -11.03 -22.86
CA ARG A 776 -26.14 -11.86 -23.52
C ARG A 776 -24.88 -10.98 -23.62
N VAL A 777 -23.73 -11.30 -23.03
CA VAL A 777 -22.99 -12.57 -23.13
C VAL A 777 -22.29 -12.86 -21.79
N PRO A 778 -22.57 -13.99 -21.11
CA PRO A 778 -21.65 -14.54 -20.11
C PRO A 778 -20.38 -14.99 -20.84
N GLY A 779 -19.23 -14.43 -20.49
CA GLY A 779 -17.94 -14.94 -20.93
C GLY A 779 -17.76 -16.38 -20.44
N LYS A 780 -17.95 -17.36 -21.34
CA LYS A 780 -17.91 -18.79 -20.99
C LYS A 780 -16.52 -19.27 -20.56
N ASP A 781 -15.48 -18.52 -20.89
CA ASP A 781 -14.08 -18.95 -20.80
C ASP A 781 -13.29 -18.29 -19.67
N GLY A 782 -13.90 -17.45 -18.83
CA GLY A 782 -13.23 -16.75 -17.73
C GLY A 782 -12.32 -15.58 -18.14
N HIS A 783 -11.83 -15.51 -19.38
CA HIS A 783 -11.01 -14.40 -19.88
C HIS A 783 -11.81 -13.30 -20.58
N SER A 784 -13.00 -13.64 -21.07
CA SER A 784 -13.94 -12.69 -21.67
C SER A 784 -14.67 -11.87 -20.60
N PRO A 785 -15.34 -10.76 -20.97
CA PRO A 785 -16.26 -10.07 -20.07
C PRO A 785 -17.30 -11.02 -19.46
N LEU A 786 -17.48 -10.97 -18.15
CA LEU A 786 -18.37 -11.83 -17.37
C LEU A 786 -19.78 -11.24 -17.26
N HIS A 787 -19.91 -9.91 -17.33
CA HIS A 787 -21.18 -9.18 -17.24
C HIS A 787 -21.13 -7.86 -18.03
N ALA A 788 -22.26 -7.14 -18.10
CA ALA A 788 -22.41 -5.94 -18.93
C ALA A 788 -21.45 -4.80 -18.55
N GLY A 789 -21.12 -4.66 -17.26
CA GLY A 789 -20.19 -3.64 -16.76
C GLY A 789 -18.72 -3.85 -17.16
N GLU A 790 -18.35 -5.01 -17.69
CA GLU A 790 -17.03 -5.27 -18.28
C GLU A 790 -17.05 -5.21 -19.82
N ALA A 791 -18.24 -5.12 -20.43
CA ALA A 791 -18.37 -5.09 -21.88
C ALA A 791 -17.75 -3.81 -22.43
N GLY A 792 -16.72 -3.96 -23.26
CA GLY A 792 -15.98 -2.81 -23.81
C GLY A 792 -15.10 -2.10 -22.78
N ALA A 793 -14.71 -2.77 -21.69
CA ALA A 793 -13.74 -2.25 -20.72
C ALA A 793 -12.51 -1.63 -21.42
N GLY A 794 -12.05 -0.51 -20.89
CA GLY A 794 -10.97 0.30 -21.46
C GLY A 794 -11.39 1.72 -21.80
N THR A 795 -10.73 2.34 -22.78
CA THR A 795 -10.87 3.79 -23.08
C THR A 795 -12.23 4.24 -23.61
N LYS A 796 -13.04 3.30 -24.12
CA LYS A 796 -14.38 3.60 -24.66
C LYS A 796 -15.51 3.30 -23.67
N HIS A 797 -15.18 2.75 -22.50
CA HIS A 797 -16.16 2.42 -21.49
C HIS A 797 -16.73 3.70 -20.84
N LYS A 798 -18.01 3.71 -20.45
CA LYS A 798 -18.64 4.89 -19.82
C LYS A 798 -17.86 5.41 -18.61
N ALA A 799 -17.30 4.49 -17.81
CA ALA A 799 -16.52 4.81 -16.63
C ALA A 799 -15.18 5.52 -16.96
N ALA A 800 -14.68 5.45 -18.20
CA ALA A 800 -13.50 6.21 -18.64
C ALA A 800 -13.85 7.64 -19.09
N SER A 801 -15.14 7.92 -19.37
CA SER A 801 -15.62 9.21 -19.84
C SER A 801 -15.75 10.19 -18.67
N PRO A 802 -15.10 11.36 -18.70
CA PRO A 802 -15.28 12.39 -17.67
C PRO A 802 -16.73 12.86 -17.52
N THR A 803 -17.54 12.78 -18.58
CA THR A 803 -18.94 13.22 -18.57
C THR A 803 -19.90 12.17 -18.06
N ASP A 804 -19.58 10.88 -18.20
CA ASP A 804 -20.50 9.79 -17.87
C ASP A 804 -20.09 8.99 -16.61
N HIS A 805 -18.84 9.11 -16.14
CA HIS A 805 -18.35 8.43 -14.93
C HIS A 805 -19.19 8.79 -13.69
N GLY A 806 -19.74 7.78 -13.02
CA GLY A 806 -20.54 7.95 -11.81
C GLY A 806 -21.89 8.64 -12.04
N ARG A 807 -22.35 8.78 -13.28
CA ARG A 807 -23.63 9.42 -13.65
C ARG A 807 -24.78 8.44 -13.82
N GLY A 808 -24.52 7.13 -13.78
CA GLY A 808 -25.58 6.12 -13.73
C GLY A 808 -26.35 6.17 -12.42
N ASN A 809 -27.41 5.37 -12.29
CA ASN A 809 -28.28 5.37 -11.11
C ASN A 809 -28.69 3.98 -10.61
N ASP A 810 -27.92 2.96 -10.96
CA ASP A 810 -28.19 1.56 -10.61
C ASP A 810 -27.45 1.11 -9.33
N GLY A 811 -26.74 2.01 -8.66
CA GLY A 811 -25.94 1.70 -7.47
C GLY A 811 -24.66 0.92 -7.77
N SER A 812 -24.27 0.73 -9.04
CA SER A 812 -22.99 0.12 -9.40
C SER A 812 -21.80 1.05 -9.13
N LEU A 813 -20.56 0.55 -9.16
CA LEU A 813 -19.36 1.39 -9.04
C LEU A 813 -18.70 1.55 -10.41
N ASP A 814 -18.49 2.79 -10.83
CA ASP A 814 -17.59 3.10 -11.93
C ASP A 814 -16.16 3.15 -11.41
N VAL A 815 -15.27 2.40 -12.05
CA VAL A 815 -13.83 2.38 -11.77
C VAL A 815 -13.10 2.82 -13.02
N CYS A 816 -12.14 3.73 -12.85
CA CYS A 816 -11.28 4.22 -13.91
C CYS A 816 -9.81 4.24 -13.45
N ILE A 817 -8.93 3.53 -14.15
CA ILE A 817 -7.48 3.68 -14.00
C ILE A 817 -7.00 4.73 -14.99
N ARG A 818 -6.38 5.80 -14.49
CA ARG A 818 -5.80 6.89 -15.28
C ARG A 818 -4.31 6.65 -15.44
N VAL A 819 -3.88 6.37 -16.67
CA VAL A 819 -2.54 5.91 -17.02
C VAL A 819 -1.77 7.02 -17.72
N GLU A 820 -0.56 7.28 -17.28
CA GLU A 820 0.36 8.26 -17.87
C GLU A 820 0.60 8.00 -19.36
N ILE A 821 0.43 9.07 -20.15
CA ILE A 821 0.72 9.07 -21.59
C ILE A 821 2.23 9.23 -21.84
N ASN A 822 2.87 10.22 -21.22
CA ASN A 822 4.26 10.57 -21.46
C ASN A 822 4.98 10.97 -20.15
N GLN A 823 6.04 10.24 -19.79
CA GLN A 823 6.85 10.49 -18.58
C GLN A 823 7.58 11.84 -18.56
N HIS A 824 7.78 12.45 -19.74
CA HIS A 824 8.40 13.76 -19.87
C HIS A 824 7.39 14.91 -19.86
N ASP A 825 6.09 14.61 -19.79
CA ASP A 825 5.04 15.63 -19.65
C ASP A 825 4.95 16.07 -18.18
N ARG A 826 5.46 17.26 -17.87
CA ARG A 826 5.38 17.85 -16.53
C ARG A 826 3.94 18.13 -16.08
N GLU A 827 2.99 18.21 -17.01
CA GLU A 827 1.57 18.30 -16.68
C GLU A 827 0.98 16.95 -16.24
N GLY A 828 1.69 15.83 -16.46
CA GLY A 828 1.26 14.50 -16.03
C GLY A 828 -0.04 14.04 -16.69
N ARG A 829 -0.28 14.35 -17.97
CA ARG A 829 -1.54 13.96 -18.64
C ARG A 829 -1.70 12.44 -18.71
N THR A 830 -2.93 11.99 -18.51
CA THR A 830 -3.30 10.57 -18.45
C THR A 830 -4.42 10.20 -19.42
N GLU A 831 -4.44 8.95 -19.86
CA GLU A 831 -5.53 8.29 -20.58
C GLU A 831 -6.34 7.43 -19.60
N ALA A 832 -7.67 7.45 -19.72
CA ALA A 832 -8.59 6.79 -18.80
C ALA A 832 -9.01 5.40 -19.30
N TYR A 833 -9.00 4.40 -18.43
CA TYR A 833 -9.44 3.03 -18.75
C TYR A 833 -10.48 2.57 -17.73
N GLY A 834 -11.71 2.33 -18.18
CA GLY A 834 -12.85 2.15 -17.29
C GLY A 834 -13.51 0.78 -17.35
N LEU A 835 -14.20 0.44 -16.26
CA LEU A 835 -15.23 -0.60 -16.17
C LEU A 835 -16.30 -0.20 -15.12
N THR A 836 -17.42 -0.92 -15.08
CA THR A 836 -18.44 -0.78 -14.03
C THR A 836 -18.58 -2.09 -13.26
N ILE A 837 -18.51 -2.03 -11.93
CA ILE A 837 -18.70 -3.16 -11.02
C ILE A 837 -20.16 -3.16 -10.53
N PRO A 838 -20.96 -4.21 -10.80
CA PRO A 838 -22.35 -4.25 -10.39
C PRO A 838 -22.49 -4.38 -8.87
N ALA A 839 -23.52 -3.75 -8.31
CA ALA A 839 -23.96 -4.04 -6.95
C ALA A 839 -24.35 -5.53 -6.81
N LEU A 840 -24.28 -6.07 -5.60
CA LEU A 840 -24.67 -7.45 -5.30
C LEU A 840 -26.14 -7.51 -4.86
N ASP A 841 -26.95 -8.30 -5.55
CA ASP A 841 -28.27 -8.80 -5.14
C ASP A 841 -28.16 -10.30 -4.86
N TYR A 842 -27.52 -10.63 -3.75
CA TYR A 842 -27.37 -12.02 -3.35
C TYR A 842 -28.67 -12.55 -2.77
N ARG A 843 -29.16 -13.65 -3.34
CA ARG A 843 -30.32 -14.40 -2.81
C ARG A 843 -29.84 -15.79 -2.44
N PRO A 844 -29.92 -16.19 -1.16
CA PRO A 844 -29.53 -17.53 -0.78
C PRO A 844 -30.40 -18.54 -1.54
N PRO A 845 -29.84 -19.70 -1.92
CA PRO A 845 -30.63 -20.78 -2.50
C PRO A 845 -31.81 -21.09 -1.57
N VAL A 846 -33.03 -21.08 -2.09
CA VAL A 846 -34.21 -21.51 -1.32
C VAL A 846 -33.93 -22.97 -0.93
N PRO A 847 -33.93 -23.33 0.38
CA PRO A 847 -33.80 -24.73 0.77
C PRO A 847 -34.86 -25.52 0.01
N ALA A 848 -34.47 -26.61 -0.65
CA ALA A 848 -35.42 -27.47 -1.33
C ALA A 848 -36.52 -27.80 -0.33
N SER A 849 -37.72 -27.26 -0.54
CA SER A 849 -38.88 -27.54 0.30
C SER A 849 -38.98 -29.06 0.38
N VAL A 850 -38.90 -29.60 1.59
CA VAL A 850 -39.27 -30.98 1.88
C VAL A 850 -40.59 -31.20 1.16
N HIS A 851 -40.59 -32.02 0.10
CA HIS A 851 -41.81 -32.39 -0.58
C HIS A 851 -42.79 -32.81 0.51
N SER A 852 -43.84 -32.01 0.69
CA SER A 852 -44.99 -32.38 1.49
C SER A 852 -45.43 -33.75 0.98
N LEU A 853 -45.16 -34.79 1.75
CA LEU A 853 -45.78 -36.09 1.56
C LEU A 853 -47.28 -35.82 1.52
N ALA A 854 -47.89 -36.04 0.36
CA ALA A 854 -49.33 -36.02 0.23
C ALA A 854 -49.92 -36.97 1.29
N PRO A 855 -51.03 -36.61 1.96
CA PRO A 855 -51.68 -37.54 2.86
C PRO A 855 -52.14 -38.73 2.04
N VAL A 856 -51.61 -39.91 2.35
CA VAL A 856 -52.19 -41.17 1.88
C VAL A 856 -53.57 -41.26 2.51
N HIS A 857 -54.61 -41.04 1.70
CA HIS A 857 -55.96 -41.44 2.03
C HIS A 857 -55.99 -42.97 2.16
N THR A 858 -56.08 -43.48 3.38
CA THR A 858 -56.54 -44.85 3.62
C THR A 858 -58.05 -44.87 3.46
N ALA A 859 -58.52 -45.56 2.42
CA ALA A 859 -59.90 -45.99 2.28
C ALA A 859 -59.99 -47.49 2.61
N ALA A 860 -60.98 -47.81 3.44
CA ALA A 860 -61.44 -49.13 3.90
C ALA A 860 -60.53 -49.90 4.88
#